data_AF-B3CV96-F1
#
_entry.id   AF-B3CV96-F1
#
_cell.length_a   1.000
_cell.length_b   1.000
_cell.length_c   1.000
_cell.angle_alpha   90.00
_cell.angle_beta   90.00
_cell.angle_gamma   90.00
#
_symmetry.space_group_name_H-M   'P 1'
#
loop_
_entity.id
_entity.type
_entity.pdbx_description
1 polymer ?
#
loop_
_entity_poly.entity_id
_entity_poly.type
_entity_poly.pdbx_seq_one_letter_code
_entity_poly.pdbx_strand_id
1 'polypeptide(L)'
;MGGKAVDLEPKFRTSKGKAFIIPEAEMIHEKVKEIINAYFAKLGLSNRVDDISIVPQKHIGPTRIRSLINEVANENELRKEANLKIIKDADVITDSITHYKSIFTKQDVEKAVKDIPDLTARERLVQQVLSSNRVLELYHENGESSKYFTTTEVRDEEVRIIRIANKINDQVYYNDIYNLKSDIEGLTNVSEEQKQALRHILLSTSGVRVLRGRAGTGKSHVLAKAYELATNRGQKVIGLAPTHKAVSELRSKGYTEVYTVKGFLYNRKKIFMQGSLIVVDEAGMVGTKAYAELFRVVRNNNCQLILAGDEKQLASIERGGMFEMLSNIFGSHVLVNIRRQSENWSREAATKFAESNILSGITLLKQNNCVKFDNTLQDSMSKLVYNWSLSKFKPHEKLVITVRNKDVDILNSSIRSLLKANGTLQGPEYRRSIAGRKESYMAGDRIVFQASNKDLQIQNSDFATLTSVNKNEFVAKTDAGKEVSFDPSKIQFKHGYASTVYKAQGASIKDVYVLHNGVSNISSSYVAMTRHIEKLQLYCNKEATKSINSLINQLSRPNEKSASITLKTAHDLEKEQTKTTVFSKIENWFKSVINDINDRSHVNEEYYHFTVKPDQEAKVERVQQENRIKQCSYKDLSTPLFMQIKEQRQYNYDVTLLSAEGKTISSFQEIGIDSRMVYSSNVNNLKYYQPFQGEKILIAANNDKQNKEYISTINEAATALKSKGAITSIVIPSEGEDFNEMLKNKGSIAVKAFVIPEIMKLVNTQNVETHPEQIVKADIALKIGIRR
;
A
#
# COMPACT_ATOMS: atom_id res chain seq x y z
N MET A 1 -37.69 -42.25 3.12
CA MET A 1 -36.66 -43.15 3.69
C MET A 1 -36.10 -43.97 2.55
N GLY A 2 -34.84 -43.78 2.17
CA GLY A 2 -34.27 -44.43 0.99
C GLY A 2 -32.77 -44.56 1.13
N GLY A 3 -32.34 -45.69 1.65
CA GLY A 3 -30.95 -46.09 1.83
C GLY A 3 -30.94 -47.34 2.70
N LYS A 4 -30.88 -48.52 2.08
CA LYS A 4 -30.75 -49.80 2.81
C LYS A 4 -29.37 -49.85 3.47
N ALA A 5 -29.31 -50.15 4.76
CA ALA A 5 -28.07 -50.49 5.45
C ALA A 5 -27.56 -51.82 4.89
N VAL A 6 -26.32 -51.83 4.40
CA VAL A 6 -25.67 -53.03 3.82
C VAL A 6 -24.52 -53.53 4.70
N ASP A 7 -24.38 -53.00 5.92
CA ASP A 7 -23.29 -53.34 6.84
C ASP A 7 -23.81 -54.08 8.08
N LEU A 8 -23.01 -55.01 8.61
CA LEU A 8 -23.35 -55.87 9.76
C LEU A 8 -23.25 -55.11 11.10
N GLU A 9 -22.56 -53.96 11.15
CA GLU A 9 -22.49 -53.06 12.31
C GLU A 9 -22.59 -51.57 11.90
N PRO A 10 -23.81 -51.02 11.69
CA PRO A 10 -23.97 -49.64 11.24
C PRO A 10 -23.60 -48.62 12.33
N LYS A 11 -22.77 -47.63 11.98
CA LYS A 11 -22.50 -46.46 12.84
C LYS A 11 -23.58 -45.39 12.69
N PHE A 12 -23.99 -44.80 13.81
CA PHE A 12 -25.05 -43.78 13.88
C PHE A 12 -24.49 -42.40 14.24
N ARG A 13 -25.07 -41.34 13.67
CA ARG A 13 -24.80 -39.95 14.05
C ARG A 13 -26.08 -39.26 14.49
N THR A 14 -26.04 -38.55 15.61
CA THR A 14 -27.20 -37.84 16.17
C THR A 14 -27.15 -36.36 15.78
N SER A 15 -28.21 -35.86 15.15
CA SER A 15 -28.38 -34.43 14.87
C SER A 15 -29.81 -34.00 15.20
N LYS A 16 -29.95 -32.93 15.99
CA LYS A 16 -31.24 -32.43 16.51
C LYS A 16 -32.11 -33.54 17.13
N GLY A 17 -31.50 -34.44 17.91
CA GLY A 17 -32.21 -35.50 18.64
C GLY A 17 -32.70 -36.67 17.79
N LYS A 18 -32.35 -36.76 16.50
CA LYS A 18 -32.63 -37.92 15.64
C LYS A 18 -31.33 -38.60 15.21
N ALA A 19 -31.30 -39.93 15.27
CA ALA A 19 -30.19 -40.76 14.85
C ALA A 19 -30.29 -41.06 13.34
N PHE A 20 -29.20 -40.84 12.61
CA PHE A 20 -29.07 -41.12 11.18
C PHE A 20 -27.97 -42.19 10.98
N ILE A 21 -28.20 -43.12 10.06
CA ILE A 21 -27.21 -44.13 9.65
C ILE A 21 -26.20 -43.44 8.74
N ILE A 22 -24.90 -43.59 9.01
CA ILE A 22 -23.83 -43.04 8.17
C ILE A 22 -23.71 -43.93 6.92
N PRO A 23 -23.90 -43.42 5.69
CA PRO A 23 -23.74 -44.21 4.48
C PRO A 23 -22.28 -44.63 4.26
N GLU A 24 -22.04 -45.82 3.68
CA GLU A 24 -20.69 -46.34 3.45
C GLU A 24 -19.80 -45.41 2.59
N ALA A 25 -20.42 -44.66 1.68
CA ALA A 25 -19.74 -43.64 0.87
C ALA A 25 -19.11 -42.51 1.71
N GLU A 26 -19.65 -42.21 2.90
CA GLU A 26 -19.09 -41.22 3.83
C GLU A 26 -17.98 -41.81 4.73
N MET A 27 -17.83 -43.14 4.79
CA MET A 27 -16.79 -43.83 5.58
C MET A 27 -15.53 -44.19 4.77
N ILE A 28 -15.51 -43.92 3.45
CA ILE A 28 -14.36 -44.17 2.57
C ILE A 28 -13.08 -43.54 3.12
N HIS A 29 -13.18 -42.36 3.73
CA HIS A 29 -12.03 -41.65 4.27
C HIS A 29 -11.38 -42.34 5.48
N GLU A 30 -12.16 -43.00 6.34
CA GLU A 30 -11.63 -43.77 7.48
C GLU A 30 -10.91 -45.04 6.99
N LYS A 31 -11.54 -45.81 6.09
CA LYS A 31 -10.95 -47.03 5.50
C LYS A 31 -9.67 -46.71 4.71
N VAL A 32 -9.66 -45.62 3.94
CA VAL A 32 -8.46 -45.17 3.19
C VAL A 32 -7.35 -44.69 4.12
N LYS A 33 -7.67 -44.00 5.22
CA LYS A 33 -6.71 -43.62 6.25
C LYS A 33 -5.99 -44.83 6.85
N GLU A 34 -6.73 -45.88 7.21
CA GLU A 34 -6.15 -47.10 7.77
C GLU A 34 -5.23 -47.82 6.77
N ILE A 35 -5.64 -47.92 5.51
CA ILE A 35 -4.83 -48.54 4.45
C ILE A 35 -3.53 -47.76 4.22
N ILE A 36 -3.59 -46.43 4.16
CA ILE A 36 -2.41 -45.57 3.96
C ILE A 36 -1.48 -45.64 5.17
N ASN A 37 -2.02 -45.64 6.40
CA ASN A 37 -1.23 -45.76 7.61
C ASN A 37 -0.55 -47.13 7.74
N ALA A 38 -1.25 -48.21 7.36
CA ALA A 38 -0.67 -49.55 7.29
C ALA A 38 0.44 -49.65 6.23
N TYR A 39 0.26 -49.00 5.08
CA TYR A 39 1.28 -48.91 4.04
C TYR A 39 2.53 -48.12 4.52
N PHE A 40 2.35 -46.99 5.20
CA PHE A 40 3.46 -46.23 5.79
C PHE A 40 4.21 -47.02 6.87
N ALA A 41 3.49 -47.77 7.72
CA ALA A 41 4.11 -48.65 8.70
C ALA A 41 4.95 -49.75 8.04
N LYS A 42 4.47 -50.33 6.94
CA LYS A 42 5.19 -51.35 6.16
C LYS A 42 6.48 -50.83 5.50
N LEU A 43 6.54 -49.53 5.22
CA LEU A 43 7.71 -48.83 4.67
C LEU A 43 8.63 -48.22 5.75
N GLY A 44 8.35 -48.41 7.04
CA GLY A 44 9.13 -47.86 8.14
C GLY A 44 9.00 -46.32 8.30
N LEU A 45 7.97 -45.71 7.71
CA LEU A 45 7.74 -44.27 7.77
C LEU A 45 6.92 -43.90 9.02
N SER A 46 7.34 -42.83 9.70
CA SER A 46 6.69 -42.32 10.92
C SER A 46 5.43 -41.47 10.64
N ASN A 47 5.16 -41.13 9.38
CA ASN A 47 3.99 -40.34 8.98
C ASN A 47 2.68 -41.10 9.24
N ARG A 48 1.65 -40.37 9.69
CA ARG A 48 0.27 -40.87 9.84
C ARG A 48 -0.70 -39.85 9.25
N VAL A 49 -1.84 -40.33 8.77
CA VAL A 49 -2.97 -39.52 8.32
C VAL A 49 -3.79 -39.11 9.55
N ASP A 50 -3.91 -37.80 9.80
CA ASP A 50 -4.62 -37.22 10.95
C ASP A 50 -6.14 -37.43 10.89
N ASP A 51 -6.82 -37.36 12.03
CA ASP A 51 -8.29 -37.30 12.10
C ASP A 51 -8.83 -35.93 11.67
N ILE A 52 -10.01 -35.91 11.03
CA ILE A 52 -10.59 -34.68 10.48
C ILE A 52 -10.96 -33.72 11.62
N SER A 53 -10.19 -32.63 11.75
CA SER A 53 -10.51 -31.50 12.64
C SER A 53 -11.69 -30.69 12.08
N ILE A 54 -12.58 -30.22 12.96
CA ILE A 54 -13.73 -29.35 12.63
C ILE A 54 -13.28 -27.92 12.24
N VAL A 55 -11.97 -27.63 12.31
CA VAL A 55 -11.41 -26.34 11.88
C VAL A 55 -10.98 -26.44 10.41
N PRO A 56 -11.51 -25.58 9.50
CA PRO A 56 -11.15 -25.66 8.09
C PRO A 56 -9.68 -25.26 7.90
N GLN A 57 -8.88 -26.20 7.40
CA GLN A 57 -7.54 -25.94 6.88
C GLN A 57 -7.57 -25.88 5.34
N LYS A 58 -6.72 -25.03 4.77
CA LYS A 58 -6.62 -24.80 3.33
C LYS A 58 -5.82 -25.92 2.67
N HIS A 59 -6.47 -26.72 1.83
CA HIS A 59 -5.81 -27.76 1.04
C HIS A 59 -4.91 -27.11 -0.03
N ILE A 60 -3.63 -27.50 -0.08
CA ILE A 60 -2.67 -27.07 -1.10
C ILE A 60 -2.17 -28.33 -1.83
N GLY A 61 -2.58 -28.46 -3.09
CA GLY A 61 -2.20 -29.57 -3.98
C GLY A 61 -0.71 -29.53 -4.38
N PRO A 62 -0.18 -30.65 -4.90
CA PRO A 62 1.24 -30.94 -4.85
C PRO A 62 1.98 -30.48 -6.11
N THR A 63 3.14 -29.85 -5.86
CA THR A 63 4.45 -30.08 -6.50
C THR A 63 5.10 -28.80 -7.07
N ARG A 64 6.21 -28.41 -6.40
CA ARG A 64 7.16 -27.30 -6.66
C ARG A 64 6.88 -25.90 -6.07
N ILE A 65 6.32 -25.78 -4.86
CA ILE A 65 6.59 -24.62 -3.99
C ILE A 65 6.57 -25.04 -2.50
N ARG A 66 7.51 -25.89 -2.06
CA ARG A 66 7.57 -26.35 -0.65
C ARG A 66 8.77 -25.87 0.17
N SER A 67 9.84 -25.32 -0.41
CA SER A 67 10.97 -24.80 0.39
C SER A 67 10.82 -23.33 0.80
N LEU A 68 10.18 -22.46 -0.01
CA LEU A 68 10.06 -21.03 0.32
C LEU A 68 8.81 -20.64 1.13
N ILE A 69 7.75 -21.46 1.13
CA ILE A 69 6.51 -21.16 1.85
C ILE A 69 6.59 -21.63 3.32
N ASN A 70 7.27 -22.76 3.60
CA ASN A 70 7.38 -23.28 4.96
C ASN A 70 8.26 -22.40 5.85
N GLU A 71 9.35 -21.83 5.34
CA GLU A 71 10.23 -20.98 6.14
C GLU A 71 9.56 -19.66 6.55
N VAL A 72 8.84 -19.03 5.61
CA VAL A 72 8.08 -17.79 5.87
C VAL A 72 6.80 -18.05 6.67
N ALA A 73 6.12 -19.18 6.46
CA ALA A 73 4.96 -19.56 7.27
C ALA A 73 5.37 -19.88 8.71
N ASN A 74 6.46 -20.63 8.90
CA ASN A 74 6.99 -21.00 10.21
C ASN A 74 7.57 -19.78 10.95
N GLU A 75 8.24 -18.84 10.26
CA GLU A 75 8.61 -17.55 10.86
C GLU A 75 7.37 -16.72 11.28
N ASN A 76 6.29 -16.74 10.50
CA ASN A 76 5.07 -16.04 10.84
C ASN A 76 4.32 -16.71 12.00
N GLU A 77 4.35 -18.03 12.09
CA GLU A 77 3.82 -18.79 13.23
C GLU A 77 4.65 -18.55 14.49
N LEU A 78 5.98 -18.59 14.42
CA LEU A 78 6.87 -18.24 15.54
C LEU A 78 6.68 -16.79 15.99
N ARG A 79 6.48 -15.84 15.06
CA ARG A 79 6.11 -14.44 15.39
C ARG A 79 4.72 -14.36 16.02
N LYS A 80 3.77 -15.16 15.55
CA LYS A 80 2.41 -15.22 16.11
C LYS A 80 2.44 -15.82 17.52
N GLU A 81 3.25 -16.84 17.78
CA GLU A 81 3.44 -17.45 19.10
C GLU A 81 4.19 -16.52 20.07
N ALA A 82 5.22 -15.81 19.61
CA ALA A 82 5.90 -14.78 20.41
C ALA A 82 4.96 -13.62 20.76
N ASN A 83 4.16 -13.16 19.80
CA ASN A 83 3.11 -12.16 20.04
C ASN A 83 2.04 -12.70 21.02
N LEU A 84 1.60 -13.95 20.88
CA LEU A 84 0.60 -14.57 21.77
C LEU A 84 1.09 -14.73 23.22
N LYS A 85 2.40 -14.90 23.44
CA LYS A 85 3.00 -14.89 24.80
C LYS A 85 3.03 -13.49 25.42
N ILE A 86 3.17 -12.45 24.61
CA ILE A 86 3.18 -11.03 25.03
C ILE A 86 1.75 -10.50 25.30
N ILE A 87 0.73 -11.00 24.60
CA ILE A 87 -0.67 -10.51 24.65
C ILE A 87 -1.46 -11.01 25.89
N LYS A 88 -0.87 -11.77 26.82
CA LYS A 88 -1.60 -12.27 28.02
C LYS A 88 -1.67 -11.28 29.19
N ASP A 89 -1.02 -10.12 29.07
CA ASP A 89 -0.97 -9.09 30.10
C ASP A 89 -1.77 -7.86 29.67
N ALA A 90 -2.68 -7.41 30.54
CA ALA A 90 -3.53 -6.24 30.30
C ALA A 90 -2.71 -4.95 30.15
N ASP A 91 -1.62 -4.79 30.90
CA ASP A 91 -0.76 -3.61 30.81
C ASP A 91 -0.03 -3.58 29.46
N VAL A 92 0.48 -4.73 29.01
CA VAL A 92 1.15 -4.84 27.71
C VAL A 92 0.20 -4.59 26.55
N ILE A 93 -1.05 -5.07 26.63
CA ILE A 93 -2.10 -4.74 25.65
C ILE A 93 -2.34 -3.23 25.64
N THR A 94 -2.51 -2.63 26.82
CA THR A 94 -2.76 -1.19 26.97
C THR A 94 -1.60 -0.37 26.39
N ASP A 95 -0.36 -0.72 26.71
CA ASP A 95 0.83 -0.04 26.21
C ASP A 95 0.98 -0.22 24.69
N SER A 96 0.62 -1.40 24.14
CA SER A 96 0.66 -1.63 22.68
C SER A 96 -0.35 -0.78 21.92
N ILE A 97 -1.54 -0.56 22.49
CA ILE A 97 -2.59 0.30 21.90
C ILE A 97 -2.18 1.76 22.02
N THR A 98 -1.80 2.17 23.24
CA THR A 98 -1.44 3.55 23.55
C THR A 98 -0.13 3.96 22.90
N HIS A 99 0.72 3.02 22.46
CA HIS A 99 1.90 3.36 21.64
C HIS A 99 1.51 4.09 20.34
N TYR A 100 0.36 3.75 19.75
CA TYR A 100 -0.09 4.29 18.45
C TYR A 100 -1.28 5.25 18.56
N LYS A 101 -2.03 5.23 19.66
CA LYS A 101 -3.25 6.03 19.86
C LYS A 101 -3.24 6.76 21.20
N SER A 102 -3.67 8.03 21.21
CA SER A 102 -3.90 8.77 22.46
C SER A 102 -5.25 8.44 23.08
N ILE A 103 -6.24 8.10 22.25
CA ILE A 103 -7.57 7.64 22.66
C ILE A 103 -7.88 6.32 21.98
N PHE A 104 -8.56 5.40 22.67
CA PHE A 104 -8.93 4.10 22.13
C PHE A 104 -10.34 3.71 22.56
N THR A 105 -10.95 2.79 21.82
CA THR A 105 -12.28 2.25 22.10
C THR A 105 -12.18 0.81 22.63
N LYS A 106 -13.27 0.30 23.21
CA LYS A 106 -13.39 -1.14 23.52
C LYS A 106 -13.07 -2.03 22.30
N GLN A 107 -13.50 -1.64 21.11
CA GLN A 107 -13.23 -2.39 19.87
C GLN A 107 -11.74 -2.45 19.52
N ASP A 108 -10.95 -1.46 19.93
CA ASP A 108 -9.51 -1.48 19.71
C ASP A 108 -8.83 -2.50 20.61
N VAL A 109 -9.28 -2.61 21.85
CA VAL A 109 -8.84 -3.66 22.78
C VAL A 109 -9.23 -5.04 22.25
N GLU A 110 -10.47 -5.21 21.81
CA GLU A 110 -10.96 -6.45 21.18
C GLU A 110 -10.13 -6.84 19.93
N LYS A 111 -9.75 -5.85 19.11
CA LYS A 111 -8.87 -6.07 17.95
C LYS A 111 -7.45 -6.46 18.36
N ALA A 112 -6.92 -5.92 19.46
CA ALA A 112 -5.59 -6.27 19.96
C ALA A 112 -5.52 -7.72 20.45
N VAL A 113 -6.61 -8.22 21.04
CA VAL A 113 -6.70 -9.62 21.54
C VAL A 113 -7.29 -10.60 20.52
N LYS A 114 -7.62 -10.15 19.30
CA LYS A 114 -8.35 -10.95 18.28
C LYS A 114 -7.66 -12.27 17.89
N ASP A 115 -6.36 -12.37 18.12
CA ASP A 115 -5.55 -13.52 17.72
C ASP A 115 -5.51 -14.62 18.82
N ILE A 116 -5.99 -14.33 20.04
CA ILE A 116 -6.09 -15.30 21.14
C ILE A 116 -7.21 -16.30 20.82
N PRO A 117 -6.98 -17.62 20.71
CA PRO A 117 -8.05 -18.54 20.27
C PRO A 117 -9.27 -18.61 21.19
N ASP A 118 -9.07 -18.50 22.51
CA ASP A 118 -10.12 -18.61 23.53
C ASP A 118 -10.94 -17.32 23.67
N LEU A 119 -12.24 -17.39 23.41
CA LEU A 119 -13.18 -16.27 23.51
C LEU A 119 -13.34 -15.77 24.95
N THR A 120 -13.38 -16.66 25.94
CA THR A 120 -13.57 -16.28 27.34
C THR A 120 -12.32 -15.57 27.87
N ALA A 121 -11.13 -16.04 27.49
CA ALA A 121 -9.88 -15.34 27.78
C ALA A 121 -9.83 -13.94 27.15
N ARG A 122 -10.30 -13.77 25.89
CA ARG A 122 -10.39 -12.44 25.26
C ARG A 122 -11.29 -11.50 26.05
N GLU A 123 -12.50 -11.95 26.37
CA GLU A 123 -13.47 -11.12 27.10
C GLU A 123 -12.94 -10.71 28.47
N ARG A 124 -12.29 -11.64 29.19
CA ARG A 124 -11.63 -11.34 30.46
C ARG A 124 -10.53 -10.29 30.32
N LEU A 125 -9.65 -10.42 29.32
CA LEU A 125 -8.58 -9.46 29.08
C LEU A 125 -9.12 -8.07 28.71
N VAL A 126 -10.17 -8.00 27.88
CA VAL A 126 -10.83 -6.74 27.53
C VAL A 126 -11.39 -6.06 28.79
N GLN A 127 -12.04 -6.81 29.67
CA GLN A 127 -12.55 -6.26 30.94
C GLN A 127 -11.42 -5.84 31.88
N GLN A 128 -10.34 -6.62 31.99
CA GLN A 128 -9.17 -6.27 32.80
C GLN A 128 -8.51 -4.97 32.32
N VAL A 129 -8.37 -4.78 31.01
CA VAL A 129 -7.86 -3.53 30.43
C VAL A 129 -8.77 -2.35 30.79
N LEU A 130 -10.08 -2.46 30.54
CA LEU A 130 -11.02 -1.35 30.74
C LEU A 130 -11.26 -1.01 32.22
N SER A 131 -11.08 -1.97 33.13
CA SER A 131 -11.22 -1.79 34.57
C SER A 131 -9.92 -1.40 35.28
N SER A 132 -8.80 -1.29 34.54
CA SER A 132 -7.52 -0.91 35.11
C SER A 132 -7.55 0.52 35.64
N ASN A 133 -6.97 0.75 36.82
CA ASN A 133 -6.82 2.09 37.41
C ASN A 133 -5.98 3.05 36.55
N ARG A 134 -5.19 2.51 35.59
CA ARG A 134 -4.43 3.31 34.64
C ARG A 134 -5.32 3.91 33.55
N VAL A 135 -6.48 3.31 33.27
CA VAL A 135 -7.37 3.68 32.17
C VAL A 135 -8.41 4.68 32.65
N LEU A 136 -8.58 5.75 31.89
CA LEU A 136 -9.54 6.83 32.14
C LEU A 136 -10.60 6.83 31.05
N GLU A 137 -11.88 6.87 31.44
CA GLU A 137 -12.97 7.15 30.50
C GLU A 137 -13.01 8.65 30.18
N LEU A 138 -13.32 8.96 28.92
CA LEU A 138 -13.41 10.32 28.40
C LEU A 138 -14.87 10.72 28.11
N TYR A 139 -15.17 11.99 28.35
CA TYR A 139 -16.51 12.57 28.26
C TYR A 139 -16.51 13.79 27.33
N HIS A 140 -17.65 14.04 26.71
CA HIS A 140 -17.93 15.29 26.01
C HIS A 140 -18.13 16.44 27.00
N GLU A 141 -18.12 17.69 26.51
CA GLU A 141 -18.29 18.87 27.38
C GLU A 141 -19.65 18.89 28.09
N ASN A 142 -20.67 18.29 27.50
CA ASN A 142 -22.00 18.13 28.11
C ASN A 142 -22.05 17.05 29.21
N GLY A 143 -20.92 16.38 29.50
CA GLY A 143 -20.83 15.30 30.47
C GLY A 143 -21.24 13.91 29.96
N GLU A 144 -21.66 13.79 28.70
CA GLU A 144 -22.00 12.49 28.11
C GLU A 144 -20.73 11.66 27.83
N SER A 145 -20.82 10.34 28.05
CA SER A 145 -19.72 9.43 27.72
C SER A 145 -19.40 9.48 26.23
N SER A 146 -18.12 9.70 25.91
CA SER A 146 -17.63 9.67 24.54
C SER A 146 -17.36 8.25 24.04
N LYS A 147 -17.41 7.25 24.93
CA LYS A 147 -17.01 5.85 24.71
C LYS A 147 -15.52 5.67 24.36
N TYR A 148 -14.74 6.73 24.47
CA TYR A 148 -13.28 6.69 24.36
C TYR A 148 -12.64 6.55 25.72
N PHE A 149 -11.51 5.88 25.73
CA PHE A 149 -10.65 5.68 26.87
C PHE A 149 -9.25 6.20 26.54
N THR A 150 -8.52 6.62 27.57
CA THR A 150 -7.09 6.93 27.50
C THR A 150 -6.40 6.34 28.73
N THR A 151 -5.10 6.57 28.89
CA THR A 151 -4.42 6.26 30.15
C THR A 151 -3.98 7.52 30.87
N THR A 152 -3.79 7.41 32.17
CA THR A 152 -3.30 8.52 33.01
C THR A 152 -1.96 9.05 32.51
N GLU A 153 -1.05 8.18 32.06
CA GLU A 153 0.27 8.58 31.55
C GLU A 153 0.16 9.37 30.24
N VAL A 154 -0.73 8.96 29.33
CA VAL A 154 -0.98 9.69 28.08
C VAL A 154 -1.62 11.04 28.38
N ARG A 155 -2.60 11.09 29.29
CA ARG A 155 -3.27 12.33 29.69
C ARG A 155 -2.29 13.32 30.30
N ASP A 156 -1.46 12.86 31.22
CA ASP A 156 -0.46 13.68 31.91
C ASP A 156 0.62 14.20 30.96
N GLU A 157 1.06 13.37 30.00
CA GLU A 157 2.00 13.77 28.94
C GLU A 157 1.41 14.93 28.10
N GLU A 158 0.16 14.82 27.67
CA GLU A 158 -0.49 15.84 26.85
C GLU A 158 -0.76 17.14 27.63
N VAL A 159 -1.25 17.05 28.88
CA VAL A 159 -1.45 18.20 29.77
C VAL A 159 -0.13 18.93 30.03
N ARG A 160 0.97 18.17 30.23
CA ARG A 160 2.30 18.73 30.41
C ARG A 160 2.77 19.52 29.19
N ILE A 161 2.57 18.99 27.99
CA ILE A 161 2.91 19.71 26.74
C ILE A 161 2.20 21.07 26.72
N ILE A 162 0.89 21.11 27.02
CA ILE A 162 0.12 22.36 27.01
C ILE A 162 0.64 23.34 28.08
N ARG A 163 0.92 22.87 29.29
CA ARG A 163 1.47 23.71 30.36
C ARG A 163 2.80 24.34 29.96
N ILE A 164 3.73 23.57 29.40
CA ILE A 164 5.02 24.09 28.91
C ILE A 164 4.82 25.04 27.73
N ALA A 165 3.91 24.71 26.82
CA ALA A 165 3.58 25.54 25.66
C ALA A 165 3.06 26.92 26.08
N ASN A 166 2.17 26.99 27.08
CA ASN A 166 1.69 28.26 27.64
C ASN A 166 2.85 29.11 28.18
N LYS A 167 3.81 28.51 28.89
CA LYS A 167 4.97 29.25 29.40
C LYS A 167 5.89 29.78 28.31
N ILE A 168 6.02 29.06 27.19
CA ILE A 168 6.74 29.57 26.01
C ILE A 168 5.94 30.70 25.37
N ASN A 169 4.62 30.54 25.26
CA ASN A 169 3.74 31.53 24.66
C ASN A 169 3.80 32.88 25.38
N ASP A 170 3.91 32.87 26.71
CA ASP A 170 4.02 34.07 27.55
C ASP A 170 5.38 34.79 27.44
N GLN A 171 6.37 34.21 26.76
CA GLN A 171 7.68 34.83 26.52
C GLN A 171 7.69 35.56 25.16
N VAL A 172 7.76 36.89 25.22
CA VAL A 172 7.88 37.75 24.02
C VAL A 172 9.34 38.14 23.82
N TYR A 173 9.91 37.81 22.66
CA TYR A 173 11.26 38.23 22.27
C TYR A 173 11.23 38.79 20.86
N TYR A 174 11.07 40.09 20.71
CA TYR A 174 11.39 40.76 19.45
C TYR A 174 11.93 42.16 19.71
N ASN A 175 13.16 42.40 19.26
CA ASN A 175 13.61 43.74 18.94
C ASN A 175 13.16 44.01 17.49
N ASP A 176 12.57 45.17 17.23
CA ASP A 176 12.36 45.72 15.86
C ASP A 176 11.11 45.29 15.04
N ILE A 177 9.92 45.22 15.66
CA ILE A 177 8.63 44.84 15.02
C ILE A 177 8.21 45.78 13.87
N TYR A 178 8.45 47.09 13.99
CA TYR A 178 7.97 48.08 13.01
C TYR A 178 8.61 47.89 11.63
N ASN A 179 9.90 47.60 11.60
CA ASN A 179 10.63 47.42 10.35
C ASN A 179 10.25 46.09 9.66
N LEU A 180 10.01 45.02 10.44
CA LEU A 180 9.56 43.73 9.90
C LEU A 180 8.17 43.85 9.24
N LYS A 181 7.29 44.69 9.79
CA LYS A 181 6.00 45.01 9.16
C LYS A 181 6.22 45.64 7.79
N SER A 182 7.12 46.61 7.67
CA SER A 182 7.42 47.26 6.39
C SER A 182 8.03 46.30 5.38
N ASP A 183 8.94 45.41 5.80
CA ASP A 183 9.52 44.39 4.92
C ASP A 183 8.44 43.47 4.35
N ILE A 184 7.49 43.03 5.17
CA ILE A 184 6.38 42.16 4.75
C ILE A 184 5.50 42.86 3.71
N GLU A 185 5.23 44.16 3.87
CA GLU A 185 4.44 44.92 2.90
C GLU A 185 5.16 45.11 1.56
N GLY A 186 6.49 45.27 1.61
CA GLY A 186 7.33 45.44 0.44
C GLY A 186 7.53 44.17 -0.39
N LEU A 187 7.12 43.00 0.11
CA LEU A 187 7.27 41.74 -0.62
C LEU A 187 6.44 41.73 -1.92
N THR A 188 7.14 41.66 -3.05
CA THR A 188 6.57 41.40 -4.36
C THR A 188 6.40 39.88 -4.57
N ASN A 189 5.40 39.46 -5.35
CA ASN A 189 5.07 38.04 -5.62
C ASN A 189 4.56 37.20 -4.43
N VAL A 190 4.02 37.85 -3.39
CA VAL A 190 3.35 37.21 -2.25
C VAL A 190 1.91 37.69 -2.21
N SER A 191 0.94 36.77 -2.17
CA SER A 191 -0.48 37.16 -2.10
C SER A 191 -0.85 37.73 -0.73
N GLU A 192 -1.91 38.53 -0.64
CA GLU A 192 -2.37 39.10 0.63
C GLU A 192 -2.62 38.06 1.73
N GLU A 193 -3.20 36.90 1.40
CA GLU A 193 -3.35 35.77 2.34
C GLU A 193 -2.01 35.28 2.92
N GLN A 194 -0.96 35.28 2.09
CA GLN A 194 0.39 34.88 2.51
C GLN A 194 1.07 35.99 3.33
N LYS A 195 0.82 37.27 3.01
CA LYS A 195 1.27 38.39 3.85
C LYS A 195 0.59 38.38 5.22
N GLN A 196 -0.70 38.10 5.28
CA GLN A 196 -1.43 37.91 6.55
C GLN A 196 -0.85 36.74 7.36
N ALA A 197 -0.49 35.63 6.70
CA ALA A 197 0.21 34.53 7.35
C ALA A 197 1.59 34.94 7.91
N LEU A 198 2.39 35.70 7.13
CA LEU A 198 3.68 36.24 7.58
C LEU A 198 3.51 37.16 8.80
N ARG A 199 2.51 38.06 8.76
CA ARG A 199 2.17 38.92 9.91
C ARG A 199 1.87 38.10 11.16
N HIS A 200 1.05 37.06 11.02
CA HIS A 200 0.69 36.21 12.15
C HIS A 200 1.92 35.50 12.75
N ILE A 201 2.81 34.93 11.92
CA ILE A 201 3.94 34.13 12.41
C ILE A 201 5.20 34.92 12.76
N LEU A 202 5.30 36.19 12.34
CA LEU A 202 6.48 37.04 12.60
C LEU A 202 6.20 38.24 13.50
N LEU A 203 4.98 38.80 13.49
CA LEU A 203 4.64 40.01 14.25
C LEU A 203 3.81 39.72 15.51
N SER A 204 3.35 38.49 15.70
CA SER A 204 2.63 38.11 16.92
C SER A 204 3.56 38.19 18.14
N THR A 205 3.01 38.68 19.25
CA THR A 205 3.69 38.72 20.56
C THR A 205 3.73 37.35 21.23
N SER A 206 3.06 36.34 20.68
CA SER A 206 3.07 34.96 21.18
C SER A 206 4.40 34.26 20.92
N GLY A 207 4.96 33.58 21.93
CA GLY A 207 6.14 32.72 21.76
C GLY A 207 5.88 31.41 21.00
N VAL A 208 4.61 30.96 20.93
CA VAL A 208 4.16 29.83 20.10
C VAL A 208 3.20 30.35 19.03
N ARG A 209 3.53 30.13 17.75
CA ARG A 209 2.77 30.64 16.60
C ARG A 209 2.45 29.50 15.65
N VAL A 210 1.23 29.47 15.12
CA VAL A 210 0.78 28.32 14.32
C VAL A 210 0.29 28.73 12.94
N LEU A 211 0.83 28.07 11.92
CA LEU A 211 0.44 28.21 10.53
C LEU A 211 -0.20 26.90 10.03
N ARG A 212 -1.51 26.91 9.84
CA ARG A 212 -2.22 25.82 9.17
C ARG A 212 -2.25 26.08 7.67
N GLY A 213 -2.16 25.04 6.86
CA GLY A 213 -2.31 25.19 5.42
C GLY A 213 -2.69 23.89 4.73
N ARG A 214 -3.75 23.94 3.90
CA ARG A 214 -4.15 22.79 3.09
C ARG A 214 -3.05 22.38 2.11
N ALA A 215 -3.07 21.12 1.70
CA ALA A 215 -2.12 20.58 0.74
C ALA A 215 -2.08 21.43 -0.55
N GLY A 216 -0.98 22.14 -0.77
CA GLY A 216 -0.78 22.93 -1.99
C GLY A 216 -1.14 24.41 -1.88
N THR A 217 -1.32 24.95 -0.66
CA THR A 217 -1.64 26.38 -0.44
C THR A 217 -0.41 27.29 -0.36
N GLY A 218 0.80 26.75 -0.54
CA GLY A 218 2.03 27.53 -0.52
C GLY A 218 2.61 27.77 0.87
N LYS A 219 2.27 26.93 1.87
CA LYS A 219 2.88 26.94 3.21
C LYS A 219 4.41 26.99 3.18
N SER A 220 5.05 26.14 2.38
CA SER A 220 6.51 26.12 2.23
C SER A 220 7.08 27.42 1.68
N HIS A 221 6.31 28.16 0.86
CA HIS A 221 6.72 29.48 0.36
C HIS A 221 6.65 30.55 1.47
N VAL A 222 5.59 30.54 2.28
CA VAL A 222 5.46 31.42 3.45
C VAL A 222 6.60 31.16 4.45
N LEU A 223 6.92 29.90 4.74
CA LEU A 223 8.04 29.55 5.63
C LEU A 223 9.41 29.95 5.08
N ALA A 224 9.60 29.89 3.75
CA ALA A 224 10.81 30.37 3.10
C ALA A 224 10.99 31.88 3.30
N LYS A 225 9.93 32.66 3.09
CA LYS A 225 9.93 34.11 3.31
C LYS A 225 10.07 34.49 4.78
N ALA A 226 9.46 33.73 5.68
CA ALA A 226 9.63 33.92 7.11
C ALA A 226 11.08 33.71 7.55
N TYR A 227 11.74 32.69 7.01
CA TYR A 227 13.16 32.42 7.26
C TYR A 227 14.06 33.54 6.73
N GLU A 228 13.85 33.97 5.48
CA GLU A 228 14.60 35.06 4.85
C GLU A 228 14.52 36.34 5.68
N LEU A 229 13.29 36.76 6.02
CA LEU A 229 13.05 37.98 6.81
C LEU A 229 13.66 37.90 8.22
N ALA A 230 13.47 36.78 8.92
CA ALA A 230 14.03 36.62 10.27
C ALA A 230 15.57 36.61 10.24
N THR A 231 16.17 35.91 9.27
CA THR A 231 17.64 35.82 9.15
C THR A 231 18.27 37.16 8.78
N ASN A 232 17.63 37.93 7.88
CA ASN A 232 18.07 39.29 7.52
C ASN A 232 18.09 40.26 8.71
N ARG A 233 17.31 39.96 9.76
CA ARG A 233 17.27 40.70 11.03
C ARG A 233 18.20 40.14 12.09
N GLY A 234 19.08 39.21 11.73
CA GLY A 234 20.04 38.58 12.65
C GLY A 234 19.42 37.53 13.57
N GLN A 235 18.15 37.18 13.40
CA GLN A 235 17.52 36.11 14.19
C GLN A 235 18.06 34.76 13.73
N LYS A 236 18.55 33.97 14.68
CA LYS A 236 18.94 32.59 14.40
C LYS A 236 17.71 31.73 14.21
N VAL A 237 17.56 31.14 13.02
CA VAL A 237 16.42 30.26 12.70
C VAL A 237 16.89 28.81 12.54
N ILE A 238 16.20 27.88 13.19
CA ILE A 238 16.45 26.44 13.07
C ILE A 238 15.18 25.78 12.50
N GLY A 239 15.32 25.13 11.35
CA GLY A 239 14.25 24.38 10.69
C GLY A 239 14.20 22.94 11.18
N LEU A 240 13.02 22.47 11.55
CA LEU A 240 12.75 21.10 11.96
C LEU A 240 11.63 20.51 11.10
N ALA A 241 11.72 19.22 10.81
CA ALA A 241 10.62 18.49 10.18
C ALA A 241 10.58 17.02 10.64
N PRO A 242 9.42 16.34 10.58
CA PRO A 242 9.28 14.95 11.04
C PRO A 242 9.96 13.94 10.11
N THR A 243 10.08 14.26 8.82
CA THR A 243 10.63 13.37 7.80
C THR A 243 11.85 13.99 7.14
N HIS A 244 12.78 13.15 6.68
CA HIS A 244 13.95 13.63 5.94
C HIS A 244 13.57 14.36 4.65
N LYS A 245 12.53 13.89 3.95
CA LYS A 245 12.01 14.56 2.76
C LYS A 245 11.58 16.01 3.04
N ALA A 246 10.84 16.25 4.12
CA ALA A 246 10.47 17.61 4.53
C ALA A 246 11.69 18.44 4.97
N VAL A 247 12.71 17.83 5.58
CA VAL A 247 14.00 18.48 5.86
C VAL A 247 14.69 18.94 4.57
N SER A 248 14.71 18.10 3.53
CA SER A 248 15.24 18.49 2.21
C SER A 248 14.44 19.60 1.56
N GLU A 249 13.11 19.57 1.71
CA GLU A 249 12.26 20.65 1.21
C GLU A 249 12.63 21.98 1.89
N LEU A 250 12.71 22.02 3.23
CA LEU A 250 13.17 23.21 3.97
C LEU A 250 14.57 23.66 3.53
N ARG A 251 15.51 22.72 3.36
CA ARG A 251 16.87 23.05 2.88
C ARG A 251 16.86 23.68 1.49
N SER A 252 16.03 23.17 0.58
CA SER A 252 15.86 23.73 -0.76
C SER A 252 15.25 25.13 -0.75
N LYS A 253 14.67 25.56 0.38
CA LYS A 253 14.13 26.90 0.61
C LYS A 253 15.10 27.84 1.33
N GLY A 254 16.35 27.43 1.51
CA GLY A 254 17.42 28.29 2.04
C GLY A 254 17.77 28.08 3.51
N TYR A 255 17.07 27.20 4.22
CA TYR A 255 17.40 26.87 5.62
C TYR A 255 18.79 26.24 5.71
N THR A 256 19.68 26.86 6.49
CA THR A 256 21.05 26.38 6.73
C THR A 256 21.08 25.36 7.86
N GLU A 257 20.49 25.69 9.01
CA GLU A 257 20.35 24.82 10.18
C GLU A 257 19.02 24.05 10.12
N VAL A 258 19.06 22.84 9.54
CA VAL A 258 17.85 22.03 9.33
C VAL A 258 18.02 20.57 9.71
N TYR A 259 17.10 20.05 10.52
CA TYR A 259 17.19 18.73 11.14
C TYR A 259 15.85 18.01 11.17
N THR A 260 15.87 16.69 11.29
CA THR A 260 14.63 15.99 11.69
C THR A 260 14.35 16.29 13.16
N VAL A 261 13.08 16.35 13.58
CA VAL A 261 12.72 16.61 15.00
C VAL A 261 13.44 15.61 15.92
N LYS A 262 13.38 14.31 15.61
CA LYS A 262 14.09 13.28 16.38
C LYS A 262 15.61 13.47 16.35
N GLY A 263 16.19 13.72 15.18
CA GLY A 263 17.63 13.93 15.02
C GLY A 263 18.16 15.14 15.78
N PHE A 264 17.38 16.22 15.81
CA PHE A 264 17.67 17.42 16.59
C PHE A 264 17.65 17.13 18.09
N LEU A 265 16.60 16.47 18.58
CA LEU A 265 16.45 16.17 20.00
C LEU A 265 17.53 15.22 20.52
N TYR A 266 17.98 14.27 19.69
CA TYR A 266 19.03 13.31 20.03
C TYR A 266 20.43 13.93 20.04
N ASN A 267 20.66 14.99 19.27
CA ASN A 267 21.96 15.64 19.21
C ASN A 267 22.16 16.54 20.43
N ARG A 268 23.01 16.11 21.37
CA ARG A 268 23.19 16.75 22.69
C ARG A 268 23.94 18.10 22.67
N LYS A 269 24.40 18.61 21.52
CA LYS A 269 25.05 19.92 21.40
C LYS A 269 24.03 21.07 21.44
N LYS A 270 23.32 21.21 22.55
CA LYS A 270 22.23 22.18 22.80
C LYS A 270 22.72 23.61 23.13
N ILE A 271 24.02 23.88 23.03
CA ILE A 271 24.63 25.17 23.42
C ILE A 271 24.32 26.29 22.42
N PHE A 272 24.03 25.95 21.15
CA PHE A 272 23.92 26.92 20.07
C PHE A 272 22.52 27.45 19.79
N MET A 273 21.52 27.13 20.62
CA MET A 273 20.11 27.39 20.31
C MET A 273 19.43 28.40 21.22
N GLN A 274 20.13 28.95 22.21
CA GLN A 274 19.60 29.98 23.11
C GLN A 274 18.97 31.13 22.32
N GLY A 275 17.71 31.48 22.63
CA GLY A 275 17.00 32.61 21.99
C GLY A 275 16.65 32.43 20.50
N SER A 276 16.88 31.25 19.93
CA SER A 276 16.62 31.00 18.50
C SER A 276 15.13 30.87 18.18
N LEU A 277 14.77 31.12 16.91
CA LEU A 277 13.46 30.84 16.35
C LEU A 277 13.44 29.41 15.77
N ILE A 278 12.65 28.52 16.37
CA ILE A 278 12.48 27.15 15.89
C ILE A 278 11.25 27.10 14.97
N VAL A 279 11.43 26.61 13.75
CA VAL A 279 10.34 26.43 12.78
C VAL A 279 10.14 24.95 12.54
N VAL A 280 8.95 24.41 12.82
CA VAL A 280 8.61 23.01 12.59
C VAL A 280 7.66 22.90 11.41
N ASP A 281 8.12 22.38 10.28
CA ASP A 281 7.26 22.06 9.13
C ASP A 281 6.69 20.64 9.23
N GLU A 282 5.55 20.41 8.59
CA GLU A 282 4.75 19.19 8.70
C GLU A 282 4.47 18.77 10.16
N ALA A 283 4.23 19.76 11.02
CA ALA A 283 4.03 19.61 12.46
C ALA A 283 2.92 18.59 12.82
N GLY A 284 1.91 18.41 11.97
CA GLY A 284 0.86 17.40 12.14
C GLY A 284 1.35 15.94 12.20
N MET A 285 2.55 15.64 11.68
CA MET A 285 3.13 14.29 11.76
C MET A 285 4.06 14.09 12.98
N VAL A 286 4.31 15.13 13.77
CA VAL A 286 5.15 15.04 14.97
C VAL A 286 4.38 14.28 16.05
N GLY A 287 5.02 13.24 16.61
CA GLY A 287 4.40 12.41 17.64
C GLY A 287 4.39 13.10 19.01
N THR A 288 3.47 12.71 19.89
CA THR A 288 3.27 13.31 21.22
C THR A 288 4.56 13.31 22.06
N LYS A 289 5.28 12.18 22.12
CA LYS A 289 6.57 12.08 22.84
C LYS A 289 7.62 13.06 22.32
N ALA A 290 7.71 13.21 21.00
CA ALA A 290 8.64 14.15 20.38
C ALA A 290 8.24 15.61 20.66
N TYR A 291 6.95 15.91 20.75
CA TYR A 291 6.47 17.22 21.19
C TYR A 291 6.83 17.51 22.64
N ALA A 292 6.63 16.57 23.56
CA ALA A 292 7.01 16.73 24.97
C ALA A 292 8.47 17.16 25.11
N GLU A 293 9.38 16.44 24.44
CA GLU A 293 10.80 16.78 24.47
C GLU A 293 11.13 18.08 23.71
N LEU A 294 10.47 18.35 22.59
CA LEU A 294 10.68 19.59 21.84
C LEU A 294 10.28 20.81 22.65
N PHE A 295 9.08 20.83 23.23
CA PHE A 295 8.59 21.95 24.03
C PHE A 295 9.47 22.15 25.28
N ARG A 296 9.90 21.07 25.95
CA ARG A 296 10.84 21.16 27.06
C ARG A 296 12.17 21.80 26.64
N VAL A 297 12.73 21.37 25.51
CA VAL A 297 13.99 21.91 24.98
C VAL A 297 13.85 23.37 24.54
N VAL A 298 12.76 23.73 23.86
CA VAL A 298 12.45 25.12 23.47
C VAL A 298 12.35 26.01 24.69
N ARG A 299 11.61 25.56 25.72
CA ARG A 299 11.44 26.30 26.97
C ARG A 299 12.77 26.53 27.70
N ASN A 300 13.57 25.49 27.86
CA ASN A 300 14.83 25.57 28.61
C ASN A 300 15.88 26.48 27.94
N ASN A 301 15.74 26.74 26.64
CA ASN A 301 16.66 27.61 25.88
C ASN A 301 16.05 28.98 25.52
N ASN A 302 14.90 29.34 26.12
CA ASN A 302 14.15 30.57 25.81
C ASN A 302 13.94 30.77 24.30
N CYS A 303 13.68 29.69 23.57
CA CYS A 303 13.41 29.72 22.14
C CYS A 303 11.95 30.10 21.86
N GLN A 304 11.70 30.60 20.66
CA GLN A 304 10.37 30.75 20.11
C GLN A 304 10.04 29.61 19.14
N LEU A 305 8.76 29.38 18.90
CA LEU A 305 8.28 28.24 18.10
C LEU A 305 7.24 28.66 17.06
N ILE A 306 7.51 28.36 15.80
CA ILE A 306 6.53 28.36 14.72
C ILE A 306 6.20 26.91 14.37
N LEU A 307 4.93 26.52 14.48
CA LEU A 307 4.43 25.22 14.06
C LEU A 307 3.67 25.37 12.75
N ALA A 308 4.07 24.66 11.71
CA ALA A 308 3.44 24.71 10.41
C ALA A 308 3.02 23.31 9.95
N GLY A 309 1.76 23.16 9.52
CA GLY A 309 1.24 21.83 9.18
C GLY A 309 -0.17 21.83 8.61
N ASP A 310 -0.71 20.64 8.44
CA ASP A 310 -2.09 20.39 8.01
C ASP A 310 -2.69 19.29 8.89
N GLU A 311 -3.59 19.67 9.79
CA GLU A 311 -4.22 18.78 10.76
C GLU A 311 -5.08 17.69 10.10
N LYS A 312 -5.52 17.93 8.86
CA LYS A 312 -6.36 16.98 8.12
C LYS A 312 -5.57 15.92 7.34
N GLN A 313 -4.27 16.13 7.14
CA GLN A 313 -3.41 15.12 6.50
C GLN A 313 -3.16 13.94 7.43
N LEU A 314 -2.32 13.00 7.00
CA LEU A 314 -1.94 11.86 7.83
C LEU A 314 -1.19 12.35 9.07
N ALA A 315 -1.68 11.92 10.23
CA ALA A 315 -1.04 12.15 11.52
C ALA A 315 0.23 11.30 11.66
N SER A 316 0.95 11.50 12.78
CA SER A 316 2.11 10.69 13.15
C SER A 316 1.80 9.19 13.06
N ILE A 317 2.81 8.35 12.80
CA ILE A 317 2.66 6.88 12.91
C ILE A 317 2.51 6.49 14.38
N GLU A 318 3.20 7.18 15.28
CA GLU A 318 3.05 7.09 16.75
C GLU A 318 1.75 7.79 17.20
N ARG A 319 1.58 7.99 18.52
CA ARG A 319 0.56 8.90 19.07
C ARG A 319 0.70 10.29 18.46
N GLY A 320 -0.41 10.90 18.06
CA GLY A 320 -0.46 12.22 17.44
C GLY A 320 -1.73 12.98 17.85
N GLY A 321 -1.98 14.12 17.21
CA GLY A 321 -3.15 14.97 17.47
C GLY A 321 -2.81 16.28 18.22
N MET A 322 -1.62 16.39 18.80
CA MET A 322 -1.20 17.60 19.53
C MET A 322 -1.12 18.85 18.66
N PHE A 323 -0.77 18.74 17.37
CA PHE A 323 -0.73 19.90 16.46
C PHE A 323 -2.10 20.58 16.34
N GLU A 324 -3.18 19.79 16.21
CA GLU A 324 -4.53 20.32 16.15
C GLU A 324 -4.89 21.06 17.45
N MET A 325 -4.59 20.44 18.59
CA MET A 325 -4.84 21.03 19.91
C MET A 325 -4.07 22.33 20.14
N LEU A 326 -2.76 22.32 19.91
CA LEU A 326 -1.89 23.50 20.07
C LEU A 326 -2.39 24.66 19.22
N SER A 327 -2.84 24.35 18.01
CA SER A 327 -3.36 25.35 17.10
C SER A 327 -4.74 25.90 17.49
N ASN A 328 -5.57 25.13 18.20
CA ASN A 328 -6.82 25.62 18.76
C ASN A 328 -6.57 26.50 19.99
N ILE A 329 -5.58 26.17 20.83
CA ILE A 329 -5.23 26.91 22.04
C ILE A 329 -4.56 28.26 21.71
N PHE A 330 -3.52 28.25 20.87
CA PHE A 330 -2.72 29.46 20.59
C PHE A 330 -3.25 30.29 19.42
N GLY A 331 -4.34 29.83 18.78
CA GLY A 331 -4.81 30.35 17.52
C GLY A 331 -3.88 29.98 16.36
N SER A 332 -4.38 30.17 15.14
CA SER A 332 -3.58 29.93 13.93
C SER A 332 -4.06 30.78 12.77
N HIS A 333 -3.14 31.09 11.85
CA HIS A 333 -3.51 31.53 10.52
C HIS A 333 -3.68 30.32 9.60
N VAL A 334 -4.75 30.28 8.81
CA VAL A 334 -5.05 29.18 7.89
C VAL A 334 -4.87 29.65 6.44
N LEU A 335 -4.00 28.97 5.70
CA LEU A 335 -3.92 29.09 4.25
C LEU A 335 -4.91 28.10 3.61
N VAL A 336 -5.87 28.62 2.85
CA VAL A 336 -6.97 27.86 2.26
C VAL A 336 -6.86 27.74 0.74
N ASN A 337 -6.25 28.71 0.05
CA ASN A 337 -6.26 28.75 -1.41
C ASN A 337 -5.28 27.73 -2.03
N ILE A 338 -5.80 26.59 -2.49
CA ILE A 338 -5.01 25.53 -3.14
C ILE A 338 -4.56 25.97 -4.54
N ARG A 339 -3.24 25.85 -4.79
CA ARG A 339 -2.61 26.26 -6.06
C ARG A 339 -1.85 25.12 -6.77
N ARG A 340 -1.89 23.90 -6.23
CA ARG A 340 -1.13 22.76 -6.77
C ARG A 340 -1.70 22.23 -8.08
N GLN A 341 -3.02 22.04 -8.15
CA GLN A 341 -3.65 21.46 -9.33
C GLN A 341 -3.76 22.50 -10.45
N SER A 342 -3.47 22.09 -11.69
CA SER A 342 -3.49 22.97 -12.86
C SER A 342 -4.91 23.37 -13.26
N GLU A 343 -5.85 22.42 -13.23
CA GLU A 343 -7.24 22.62 -13.65
C GLU A 343 -8.13 23.14 -12.52
N ASN A 344 -9.11 24.00 -12.85
CA ASN A 344 -10.03 24.58 -11.86
C ASN A 344 -10.90 23.54 -11.14
N TRP A 345 -11.52 22.62 -11.90
CA TRP A 345 -12.35 21.55 -11.33
C TRP A 345 -11.53 20.63 -10.39
N SER A 346 -10.25 20.44 -10.72
CA SER A 346 -9.32 19.58 -9.98
C SER A 346 -8.89 20.24 -8.68
N ARG A 347 -8.69 21.57 -8.69
CA ARG A 347 -8.53 22.40 -7.49
C ARG A 347 -9.78 22.34 -6.61
N GLU A 348 -10.97 22.46 -7.19
CA GLU A 348 -12.22 22.37 -6.44
C GLU A 348 -12.37 21.00 -5.76
N ALA A 349 -12.12 19.91 -6.49
CA ALA A 349 -12.13 18.57 -5.93
C ALA A 349 -11.13 18.43 -4.76
N ALA A 350 -9.91 18.93 -4.91
CA ALA A 350 -8.91 18.96 -3.86
C ALA A 350 -9.37 19.77 -2.63
N THR A 351 -10.05 20.90 -2.84
CA THR A 351 -10.67 21.70 -1.78
C THR A 351 -11.76 20.90 -1.07
N LYS A 352 -12.65 20.19 -1.78
CA LYS A 352 -13.67 19.34 -1.15
C LYS A 352 -13.08 18.23 -0.29
N PHE A 353 -12.00 17.58 -0.74
CA PHE A 353 -11.28 16.62 0.10
C PHE A 353 -10.61 17.29 1.31
N ALA A 354 -10.03 18.48 1.14
CA ALA A 354 -9.46 19.28 2.23
C ALA A 354 -10.51 19.75 3.24
N GLU A 355 -11.76 19.97 2.81
CA GLU A 355 -12.89 20.33 3.66
C GLU A 355 -13.51 19.13 4.35
N SER A 356 -12.99 17.91 4.13
CA SER A 356 -13.60 16.66 4.62
C SER A 356 -14.95 16.34 3.95
N ASN A 357 -15.31 17.03 2.87
CA ASN A 357 -16.51 16.79 2.06
C ASN A 357 -16.22 15.76 0.96
N ILE A 358 -16.11 14.50 1.38
CA ILE A 358 -15.81 13.36 0.50
C ILE A 358 -16.88 13.17 -0.59
N LEU A 359 -18.15 13.40 -0.27
CA LEU A 359 -19.27 13.26 -1.21
C LEU A 359 -19.09 14.19 -2.41
N SER A 360 -18.88 15.49 -2.18
CA SER A 360 -18.68 16.46 -3.27
C SER A 360 -17.37 16.19 -4.02
N GLY A 361 -16.29 15.84 -3.32
CA GLY A 361 -15.02 15.50 -3.96
C GLY A 361 -15.14 14.31 -4.93
N ILE A 362 -15.77 13.21 -4.50
CA ILE A 362 -16.01 12.04 -5.34
C ILE A 362 -16.99 12.34 -6.49
N THR A 363 -17.98 13.19 -6.26
CA THR A 363 -18.91 13.64 -7.30
C THR A 363 -18.17 14.39 -8.42
N LEU A 364 -17.29 15.33 -8.07
CA LEU A 364 -16.45 16.04 -9.04
C LEU A 364 -15.51 15.09 -9.80
N LEU A 365 -14.87 14.14 -9.11
CA LEU A 365 -14.05 13.12 -9.77
C LEU A 365 -14.88 12.26 -10.75
N LYS A 366 -16.12 11.92 -10.41
CA LYS A 366 -17.01 11.14 -11.27
C LYS A 366 -17.43 11.93 -12.51
N GLN A 367 -17.85 13.20 -12.34
CA GLN A 367 -18.22 14.09 -13.44
C GLN A 367 -17.07 14.27 -14.45
N ASN A 368 -15.83 14.24 -13.97
CA ASN A 368 -14.62 14.35 -14.80
C ASN A 368 -14.05 12.98 -15.23
N ASN A 369 -14.83 11.89 -15.15
CA ASN A 369 -14.45 10.54 -15.57
C ASN A 369 -13.19 9.95 -14.88
N CYS A 370 -12.83 10.45 -13.71
CA CYS A 370 -11.65 10.02 -12.95
C CYS A 370 -11.88 8.78 -12.10
N VAL A 371 -13.13 8.34 -11.88
CA VAL A 371 -13.44 7.18 -11.04
C VAL A 371 -13.75 5.97 -11.91
N LYS A 372 -13.00 4.87 -11.73
CA LYS A 372 -13.18 3.59 -12.42
C LYS A 372 -13.63 2.53 -11.41
N PHE A 373 -14.71 1.81 -11.74
CA PHE A 373 -15.22 0.70 -10.95
C PHE A 373 -15.18 -0.59 -11.77
N ASP A 374 -14.42 -1.56 -11.28
CA ASP A 374 -14.34 -2.90 -11.89
C ASP A 374 -14.92 -3.95 -10.94
N ASN A 375 -15.15 -5.16 -11.45
CA ASN A 375 -15.77 -6.20 -10.64
C ASN A 375 -14.78 -6.73 -9.58
N THR A 376 -13.57 -7.09 -10.01
CA THR A 376 -12.55 -7.68 -9.13
C THR A 376 -11.36 -6.76 -8.87
N LEU A 377 -10.61 -7.01 -7.79
CA LEU A 377 -9.35 -6.29 -7.53
C LEU A 377 -8.34 -6.44 -8.68
N GLN A 378 -8.26 -7.63 -9.27
CA GLN A 378 -7.34 -7.93 -10.36
C GLN A 378 -7.67 -7.14 -11.63
N ASP A 379 -8.95 -6.97 -11.96
CA ASP A 379 -9.38 -6.16 -13.09
C ASP A 379 -8.99 -4.69 -12.91
N SER A 380 -9.23 -4.14 -11.72
CA SER A 380 -8.85 -2.77 -11.38
C SER A 380 -7.34 -2.55 -11.46
N MET A 381 -6.54 -3.46 -10.91
CA MET A 381 -5.08 -3.37 -11.02
C MET A 381 -4.62 -3.44 -12.47
N SER A 382 -5.19 -4.34 -13.27
CA SER A 382 -4.81 -4.52 -14.69
C SER A 382 -5.15 -3.29 -15.53
N LYS A 383 -6.36 -2.72 -15.37
CA LYS A 383 -6.75 -1.47 -16.05
C LYS A 383 -5.97 -0.26 -15.57
N LEU A 384 -5.60 -0.22 -14.29
CA LEU A 384 -4.72 0.82 -13.76
C LEU A 384 -3.36 0.78 -14.45
N VAL A 385 -2.72 -0.39 -14.47
CA VAL A 385 -1.39 -0.57 -15.10
C VAL A 385 -1.45 -0.26 -16.61
N TYR A 386 -2.53 -0.64 -17.28
CA TYR A 386 -2.77 -0.29 -18.68
C TYR A 386 -2.86 1.24 -18.89
N ASN A 387 -3.71 1.93 -18.14
CA ASN A 387 -3.85 3.38 -18.28
C ASN A 387 -2.58 4.12 -17.84
N TRP A 388 -1.81 3.57 -16.89
CA TRP A 388 -0.48 4.06 -16.52
C TRP A 388 0.50 3.95 -17.68
N SER A 389 0.41 2.90 -18.51
CA SER A 389 1.26 2.71 -19.68
C SER A 389 0.93 3.65 -20.83
N LEU A 390 -0.34 4.03 -20.98
CA LEU A 390 -0.80 4.98 -22.01
C LEU A 390 -0.48 6.44 -21.68
N SER A 391 -0.05 6.74 -20.45
CA SER A 391 0.24 8.11 -20.05
C SER A 391 1.45 8.70 -20.77
N LYS A 392 1.30 9.95 -21.25
CA LYS A 392 2.36 10.74 -21.88
C LYS A 392 3.52 11.10 -20.94
N PHE A 393 3.33 11.00 -19.63
CA PHE A 393 4.32 11.39 -18.64
C PHE A 393 5.41 10.34 -18.47
N LYS A 394 6.63 10.80 -18.19
CA LYS A 394 7.77 9.90 -17.94
C LYS A 394 7.54 9.13 -16.65
N PRO A 395 8.14 7.93 -16.47
CA PRO A 395 7.94 7.12 -15.27
C PRO A 395 8.19 7.85 -13.94
N HIS A 396 9.14 8.79 -13.86
CA HIS A 396 9.41 9.57 -12.64
C HIS A 396 8.37 10.66 -12.33
N GLU A 397 7.53 11.02 -13.31
CA GLU A 397 6.43 11.99 -13.16
C GLU A 397 5.09 11.32 -12.81
N LYS A 398 5.09 9.98 -12.72
CA LYS A 398 3.93 9.15 -12.44
C LYS A 398 4.08 8.44 -11.10
N LEU A 399 2.99 8.27 -10.36
CA LEU A 399 2.99 7.42 -9.16
C LEU A 399 1.66 6.72 -8.96
N VAL A 400 1.73 5.43 -8.62
CA VAL A 400 0.58 4.69 -8.11
C VAL A 400 0.56 4.76 -6.59
N ILE A 401 -0.57 5.15 -6.01
CA ILE A 401 -0.77 5.29 -4.57
C ILE A 401 -1.81 4.29 -4.09
N THR A 402 -1.51 3.56 -3.02
CA THR A 402 -2.48 2.71 -2.33
C THR A 402 -2.17 2.64 -0.82
N VAL A 403 -2.99 1.96 -0.03
CA VAL A 403 -2.86 1.93 1.43
C VAL A 403 -1.99 0.76 1.89
N ARG A 404 -2.19 -0.45 1.34
CA ARG A 404 -1.54 -1.68 1.84
C ARG A 404 -0.22 -1.94 1.11
N ASN A 405 0.83 -2.32 1.86
CA ASN A 405 2.11 -2.71 1.26
C ASN A 405 1.99 -3.90 0.30
N LYS A 406 1.14 -4.88 0.60
CA LYS A 406 0.88 -6.01 -0.31
C LYS A 406 0.43 -5.55 -1.70
N ASP A 407 -0.47 -4.56 -1.75
CA ASP A 407 -1.00 -4.03 -3.01
C ASP A 407 0.08 -3.22 -3.76
N VAL A 408 0.93 -2.48 -3.02
CA VAL A 408 2.12 -1.79 -3.58
C VAL A 408 3.07 -2.77 -4.25
N ASP A 409 3.39 -3.89 -3.60
CA ASP A 409 4.36 -4.86 -4.12
C ASP A 409 3.86 -5.55 -5.39
N ILE A 410 2.55 -5.86 -5.45
CA ILE A 410 1.89 -6.39 -6.67
C ILE A 410 1.97 -5.37 -7.80
N LEU A 411 1.56 -4.12 -7.55
CA LEU A 411 1.55 -3.06 -8.57
C LEU A 411 2.95 -2.75 -9.09
N ASN A 412 3.96 -2.67 -8.22
CA ASN A 412 5.36 -2.51 -8.61
C ASN A 412 5.81 -3.64 -9.54
N SER A 413 5.50 -4.88 -9.19
CA SER A 413 5.87 -6.05 -10.00
C SER A 413 5.16 -6.03 -11.35
N SER A 414 3.86 -5.72 -11.39
CA SER A 414 3.07 -5.64 -12.62
C SER A 414 3.57 -4.54 -13.57
N ILE A 415 3.85 -3.35 -13.07
CA ILE A 415 4.38 -2.24 -13.87
C ILE A 415 5.76 -2.60 -14.43
N ARG A 416 6.63 -3.18 -13.59
CA ARG A 416 7.95 -3.62 -14.04
C ARG A 416 7.87 -4.68 -15.13
N SER A 417 7.01 -5.69 -14.97
CA SER A 417 6.78 -6.73 -15.98
C SER A 417 6.31 -6.14 -17.31
N LEU A 418 5.39 -5.16 -17.26
CA LEU A 418 4.95 -4.43 -18.44
C LEU A 418 6.12 -3.68 -19.12
N LEU A 419 6.95 -2.98 -18.33
CA LEU A 419 8.11 -2.25 -18.85
C LEU A 419 9.20 -3.16 -19.44
N LYS A 420 9.33 -4.40 -18.95
CA LYS A 420 10.18 -5.42 -19.60
C LYS A 420 9.56 -5.90 -20.90
N ALA A 421 8.26 -6.17 -20.89
CA ALA A 421 7.55 -6.73 -22.04
C ALA A 421 7.48 -5.77 -23.24
N ASN A 422 7.40 -4.45 -22.99
CA ASN A 422 7.38 -3.43 -24.05
C ASN A 422 8.79 -2.92 -24.42
N GLY A 423 9.84 -3.57 -23.93
CA GLY A 423 11.23 -3.19 -24.21
C GLY A 423 11.69 -1.87 -23.57
N THR A 424 10.95 -1.29 -22.62
CA THR A 424 11.45 -0.09 -21.89
C THR A 424 12.58 -0.44 -20.93
N LEU A 425 12.52 -1.61 -20.30
CA LEU A 425 13.59 -2.15 -19.45
C LEU A 425 14.32 -3.26 -20.21
N GLN A 426 15.59 -3.02 -20.52
CA GLN A 426 16.46 -3.96 -21.23
C GLN A 426 17.80 -4.10 -20.51
N GLY A 427 18.58 -5.11 -20.91
CA GLY A 427 19.93 -5.33 -20.40
C GLY A 427 20.01 -6.31 -19.22
N PRO A 428 21.11 -6.27 -18.45
CA PRO A 428 21.37 -7.25 -17.39
C PRO A 428 20.43 -7.04 -16.20
N GLU A 429 19.93 -8.16 -15.67
CA GLU A 429 19.07 -8.18 -14.48
C GLU A 429 19.83 -8.76 -13.29
N TYR A 430 19.77 -8.08 -12.15
CA TYR A 430 20.41 -8.50 -10.90
C TYR A 430 19.36 -8.77 -9.84
N ARG A 431 19.41 -9.94 -9.24
CA ARG A 431 18.51 -10.37 -8.17
C ARG A 431 19.15 -10.07 -6.83
N ARG A 432 18.43 -9.30 -6.01
CA ARG A 432 18.75 -8.99 -4.62
C ARG A 432 17.85 -9.82 -3.69
N SER A 433 18.46 -10.51 -2.74
CA SER A 433 17.77 -11.34 -1.75
C SER A 433 18.03 -10.82 -0.34
N ILE A 434 16.98 -10.39 0.37
CA ILE A 434 17.06 -9.90 1.76
C ILE A 434 15.88 -10.46 2.57
N ALA A 435 16.12 -10.98 3.77
CA ALA A 435 15.06 -11.48 4.66
C ALA A 435 14.03 -12.41 3.97
N GLY A 436 14.50 -13.34 3.13
CA GLY A 436 13.64 -14.25 2.36
C GLY A 436 12.92 -13.64 1.15
N ARG A 437 12.97 -12.32 0.96
CA ARG A 437 12.41 -11.61 -0.21
C ARG A 437 13.42 -11.55 -1.35
N LYS A 438 12.97 -11.87 -2.56
CA LYS A 438 13.78 -11.84 -3.79
C LYS A 438 13.19 -10.82 -4.74
N GLU A 439 13.96 -9.79 -5.05
CA GLU A 439 13.58 -8.73 -5.98
C GLU A 439 14.66 -8.57 -7.04
N SER A 440 14.26 -8.28 -8.27
CA SER A 440 15.18 -8.14 -9.40
C SER A 440 15.19 -6.70 -9.91
N TYR A 441 16.38 -6.22 -10.26
CA TYR A 441 16.62 -4.84 -10.67
C TYR A 441 17.38 -4.78 -12.00
N MET A 442 17.04 -3.79 -12.82
CA MET A 442 17.59 -3.47 -14.13
C MET A 442 17.88 -1.98 -14.23
N ALA A 443 18.76 -1.57 -15.14
CA ALA A 443 18.87 -0.16 -15.50
C ALA A 443 17.53 0.34 -16.05
N GLY A 444 17.13 1.54 -15.66
CA GLY A 444 15.81 2.13 -15.89
C GLY A 444 14.78 1.83 -14.79
N ASP A 445 15.05 0.92 -13.85
CA ASP A 445 14.10 0.61 -12.78
C ASP A 445 13.89 1.82 -11.86
N ARG A 446 12.63 2.05 -11.51
CA ARG A 446 12.25 3.05 -10.51
C ARG A 446 12.38 2.45 -9.12
N ILE A 447 13.09 3.14 -8.23
CA ILE A 447 13.29 2.71 -6.84
C ILE A 447 12.90 3.80 -5.84
N VAL A 448 12.71 3.39 -4.58
CA VAL A 448 12.54 4.26 -3.43
C VAL A 448 13.40 3.76 -2.28
N PHE A 449 14.27 4.63 -1.76
CA PHE A 449 15.13 4.31 -0.62
C PHE A 449 14.31 4.13 0.66
N GLN A 450 14.64 3.13 1.47
CA GLN A 450 13.91 2.82 2.72
C GLN A 450 14.63 3.34 3.97
N ALA A 451 15.88 3.76 3.85
CA ALA A 451 16.69 4.28 4.92
C ALA A 451 17.49 5.49 4.45
N SER A 452 17.83 6.38 5.38
CA SER A 452 18.70 7.53 5.11
C SER A 452 20.16 7.11 5.27
N ASN A 453 21.05 7.61 4.42
CA ASN A 453 22.48 7.45 4.54
C ASN A 453 23.15 8.82 4.37
N LYS A 454 23.90 9.27 5.39
CA LYS A 454 24.50 10.60 5.43
C LYS A 454 25.63 10.76 4.40
N ASP A 455 26.48 9.76 4.27
CA ASP A 455 27.67 9.82 3.40
C ASP A 455 27.26 9.89 1.93
N LEU A 456 26.25 9.09 1.56
CA LEU A 456 25.66 9.12 0.22
C LEU A 456 24.67 10.29 0.03
N GLN A 457 24.34 11.01 1.11
CA GLN A 457 23.27 12.00 1.23
C GLN A 457 21.95 11.51 0.60
N ILE A 458 21.60 10.25 0.87
CA ILE A 458 20.33 9.64 0.50
C ILE A 458 19.37 9.78 1.67
N GLN A 459 18.08 9.97 1.40
CA GLN A 459 17.07 10.00 2.44
C GLN A 459 16.03 8.90 2.28
N ASN A 460 15.48 8.46 3.42
CA ASN A 460 14.33 7.57 3.42
C ASN A 460 13.16 8.21 2.63
N SER A 461 12.59 7.43 1.73
CA SER A 461 11.49 7.78 0.83
C SER A 461 11.86 8.74 -0.31
N ASP A 462 13.16 8.95 -0.55
CA ASP A 462 13.64 9.51 -1.82
C ASP A 462 13.40 8.51 -2.94
N PHE A 463 12.80 8.99 -4.01
CA PHE A 463 12.65 8.21 -5.22
C PHE A 463 13.81 8.48 -6.18
N ALA A 464 14.26 7.43 -6.85
CA ALA A 464 15.35 7.49 -7.81
C ALA A 464 15.11 6.51 -8.97
N THR A 465 15.78 6.75 -10.09
CA THR A 465 15.79 5.85 -11.25
C THR A 465 17.18 5.26 -11.38
N LEU A 466 17.29 3.93 -11.42
CA LEU A 466 18.56 3.25 -11.63
C LEU A 466 19.08 3.56 -13.02
N THR A 467 20.28 4.12 -13.12
CA THR A 467 20.97 4.39 -14.40
C THR A 467 21.91 3.24 -14.76
N SER A 468 22.46 2.56 -13.76
CA SER A 468 23.31 1.38 -13.95
C SER A 468 23.10 0.37 -12.83
N VAL A 469 23.18 -0.92 -13.16
CA VAL A 469 23.11 -2.02 -12.19
C VAL A 469 24.23 -3.02 -12.47
N ASN A 470 24.97 -3.37 -11.43
CA ASN A 470 25.90 -4.49 -11.44
C ASN A 470 25.88 -5.25 -10.10
N LYS A 471 26.68 -6.32 -9.96
CA LYS A 471 26.64 -7.18 -8.77
C LYS A 471 26.96 -6.42 -7.46
N ASN A 472 27.90 -5.48 -7.54
CA ASN A 472 28.52 -4.85 -6.36
C ASN A 472 28.11 -3.38 -6.21
N GLU A 473 27.57 -2.77 -7.25
CA GLU A 473 27.33 -1.34 -7.32
C GLU A 473 26.12 -1.04 -8.21
N PHE A 474 25.18 -0.26 -7.67
CA PHE A 474 24.06 0.34 -8.37
C PHE A 474 24.27 1.84 -8.43
N VAL A 475 23.97 2.45 -9.58
CA VAL A 475 23.95 3.90 -9.74
C VAL A 475 22.50 4.33 -9.97
N ALA A 476 22.03 5.30 -9.19
CA ALA A 476 20.68 5.84 -9.29
C ALA A 476 20.70 7.36 -9.40
N LYS A 477 19.82 7.91 -10.23
CA LYS A 477 19.55 9.35 -10.31
C LYS A 477 18.29 9.68 -9.53
N THR A 478 18.39 10.47 -8.48
CA THR A 478 17.25 10.95 -7.68
C THR A 478 16.41 11.94 -8.48
N ASP A 479 15.15 12.15 -8.06
CA ASP A 479 14.27 13.14 -8.70
C ASP A 479 14.78 14.58 -8.58
N ALA A 480 15.59 14.86 -7.56
CA ALA A 480 16.29 16.13 -7.42
C ALA A 480 17.48 16.28 -8.40
N GLY A 481 17.73 15.27 -9.23
CA GLY A 481 18.79 15.27 -10.25
C GLY A 481 20.15 14.77 -9.77
N LYS A 482 20.29 14.39 -8.50
CA LYS A 482 21.55 13.89 -7.93
C LYS A 482 21.81 12.44 -8.35
N GLU A 483 23.02 12.16 -8.82
CA GLU A 483 23.48 10.79 -9.00
C GLU A 483 24.08 10.23 -7.72
N VAL A 484 23.74 8.97 -7.42
CA VAL A 484 24.20 8.28 -6.22
C VAL A 484 24.61 6.87 -6.59
N SER A 485 25.87 6.55 -6.32
CA SER A 485 26.39 5.19 -6.41
C SER A 485 26.35 4.52 -5.04
N PHE A 486 25.93 3.26 -4.99
CA PHE A 486 25.83 2.52 -3.74
C PHE A 486 25.92 1.00 -3.91
N ASP A 487 26.37 0.33 -2.85
CA ASP A 487 26.37 -1.12 -2.76
C ASP A 487 24.94 -1.65 -2.48
N PRO A 488 24.33 -2.42 -3.40
CA PRO A 488 22.98 -2.93 -3.22
C PRO A 488 22.85 -3.90 -2.05
N SER A 489 23.94 -4.49 -1.54
CA SER A 489 23.92 -5.37 -0.36
C SER A 489 23.71 -4.60 0.96
N LYS A 490 24.19 -3.35 1.02
CA LYS A 490 24.23 -2.52 2.24
C LYS A 490 23.11 -1.50 2.32
N ILE A 491 22.62 -1.03 1.19
CA ILE A 491 21.55 -0.01 1.15
C ILE A 491 20.18 -0.66 1.05
N GLN A 492 19.23 -0.19 1.86
CA GLN A 492 17.84 -0.63 1.82
C GLN A 492 17.03 0.21 0.83
N PHE A 493 16.48 -0.43 -0.19
CA PHE A 493 15.60 0.17 -1.20
C PHE A 493 14.59 -0.88 -1.71
N LYS A 494 13.55 -0.41 -2.41
CA LYS A 494 12.55 -1.25 -3.10
C LYS A 494 12.10 -0.58 -4.40
N HIS A 495 11.31 -1.26 -5.23
CA HIS A 495 10.69 -0.63 -6.40
C HIS A 495 9.76 0.55 -6.01
N GLY A 496 9.77 1.58 -6.87
CA GLY A 496 9.14 2.88 -6.61
C GLY A 496 8.11 3.33 -7.64
N TYR A 497 7.54 2.42 -8.45
CA TYR A 497 6.43 2.75 -9.36
C TYR A 497 5.11 2.98 -8.61
N ALA A 498 4.94 2.23 -7.51
CA ALA A 498 3.84 2.32 -6.58
C ALA A 498 4.37 2.59 -5.16
N SER A 499 3.59 3.29 -4.35
CA SER A 499 3.92 3.59 -2.96
C SER A 499 2.69 3.68 -2.07
N THR A 500 2.92 3.56 -0.76
CA THR A 500 1.88 3.75 0.25
C THR A 500 1.53 5.23 0.39
N VAL A 501 0.28 5.57 0.70
CA VAL A 501 -0.16 6.96 0.93
C VAL A 501 0.77 7.74 1.87
N TYR A 502 1.21 7.13 2.98
CA TYR A 502 2.13 7.75 3.94
C TYR A 502 3.46 8.21 3.32
N LYS A 503 4.06 7.38 2.46
CA LYS A 503 5.32 7.72 1.77
C LYS A 503 5.13 8.76 0.65
N ALA A 504 3.91 8.88 0.13
CA ALA A 504 3.56 9.88 -0.86
C ALA A 504 3.20 11.25 -0.25
N GLN A 505 3.13 11.37 1.08
CA GLN A 505 2.88 12.65 1.74
C GLN A 505 3.96 13.69 1.37
N GLY A 506 3.53 14.94 1.22
CA GLY A 506 4.37 16.03 0.72
C GLY A 506 4.79 15.92 -0.77
N ALA A 507 4.52 14.81 -1.47
CA ALA A 507 4.84 14.71 -2.90
C ALA A 507 3.90 15.59 -3.75
N SER A 508 4.44 16.19 -4.81
CA SER A 508 3.66 16.80 -5.90
C SER A 508 4.05 16.09 -7.19
N ILE A 509 3.10 15.40 -7.82
CA ILE A 509 3.35 14.44 -8.90
C ILE A 509 2.45 14.79 -10.06
N LYS A 510 2.93 14.77 -11.31
CA LYS A 510 2.10 15.22 -12.44
C LYS A 510 0.91 14.31 -12.67
N ASP A 511 1.10 13.00 -12.54
CA ASP A 511 0.07 12.00 -12.88
C ASP A 511 -0.01 10.91 -11.80
N VAL A 512 -1.17 10.83 -11.15
CA VAL A 512 -1.40 9.98 -9.98
C VAL A 512 -2.52 8.98 -10.23
N TYR A 513 -2.25 7.73 -9.89
CA TYR A 513 -3.20 6.62 -9.97
C TYR A 513 -3.45 6.10 -8.56
N VAL A 514 -4.68 6.22 -8.05
CA VAL A 514 -5.04 5.74 -6.71
C VAL A 514 -5.77 4.42 -6.83
N LEU A 515 -5.27 3.37 -6.18
CA LEU A 515 -5.98 2.10 -6.02
C LEU A 515 -6.62 2.03 -4.64
N HIS A 516 -7.96 2.01 -4.61
CA HIS A 516 -8.75 1.82 -3.40
C HIS A 516 -9.26 0.38 -3.28
N ASN A 517 -8.98 -0.26 -2.14
CA ASN A 517 -9.28 -1.66 -1.88
C ASN A 517 -9.96 -1.87 -0.51
N GLY A 518 -11.00 -1.07 -0.23
CA GLY A 518 -11.86 -1.19 0.96
C GLY A 518 -11.32 -0.61 2.27
N VAL A 519 -10.01 -0.34 2.34
CA VAL A 519 -9.36 0.26 3.51
C VAL A 519 -8.85 1.65 3.17
N SER A 520 -9.46 2.64 3.83
CA SER A 520 -9.08 4.04 3.80
C SER A 520 -9.75 4.74 4.98
N ASN A 521 -9.38 6.00 5.18
CA ASN A 521 -9.99 6.94 6.11
C ASN A 521 -9.88 8.34 5.51
N ILE A 522 -10.44 9.33 6.21
CA ILE A 522 -10.57 10.69 5.68
C ILE A 522 -9.22 11.32 5.35
N SER A 523 -8.21 11.13 6.21
CA SER A 523 -6.85 11.66 6.03
C SER A 523 -6.10 10.97 4.89
N SER A 524 -6.15 9.64 4.79
CA SER A 524 -5.52 8.91 3.69
C SER A 524 -6.16 9.19 2.34
N SER A 525 -7.49 9.36 2.32
CA SER A 525 -8.24 9.78 1.14
C SER A 525 -7.83 11.19 0.71
N TYR A 526 -7.80 12.12 1.66
CA TYR A 526 -7.36 13.49 1.40
C TYR A 526 -5.94 13.52 0.82
N VAL A 527 -4.98 12.83 1.45
CA VAL A 527 -3.61 12.81 0.94
C VAL A 527 -3.56 12.20 -0.46
N ALA A 528 -4.14 11.02 -0.67
CA ALA A 528 -4.09 10.31 -1.95
C ALA A 528 -4.71 11.12 -3.11
N MET A 529 -5.83 11.80 -2.87
CA MET A 529 -6.56 12.57 -3.90
C MET A 529 -6.01 13.98 -4.13
N THR A 530 -4.93 14.38 -3.45
CA THR A 530 -4.37 15.75 -3.57
C THR A 530 -2.89 15.80 -3.89
N ARG A 531 -2.25 14.66 -4.18
CA ARG A 531 -0.83 14.64 -4.58
C ARG A 531 -0.59 15.04 -6.04
N HIS A 532 -1.62 15.03 -6.88
CA HIS A 532 -1.49 15.31 -8.31
C HIS A 532 -1.35 16.80 -8.62
N ILE A 533 -0.65 17.11 -9.71
CA ILE A 533 -0.58 18.44 -10.33
C ILE A 533 -1.53 18.48 -11.54
N GLU A 534 -1.45 17.52 -12.45
CA GLU A 534 -2.24 17.53 -13.70
C GLU A 534 -3.34 16.46 -13.71
N LYS A 535 -2.99 15.18 -13.47
CA LYS A 535 -3.92 14.05 -13.65
C LYS A 535 -4.09 13.22 -12.39
N LEU A 536 -5.34 12.86 -12.11
CA LEU A 536 -5.74 11.93 -11.06
C LEU A 536 -6.72 10.89 -11.62
N GLN A 537 -6.50 9.62 -11.32
CA GLN A 537 -7.43 8.53 -11.60
C GLN A 537 -7.59 7.65 -10.36
N LEU A 538 -8.83 7.35 -9.98
CA LEU A 538 -9.21 6.50 -8.85
C LEU A 538 -9.79 5.18 -9.34
N TYR A 539 -9.17 4.07 -8.96
CA TYR A 539 -9.57 2.71 -9.28
C TYR A 539 -10.16 2.03 -8.06
N CYS A 540 -11.35 1.47 -8.21
CA CYS A 540 -12.10 0.76 -7.18
C CYS A 540 -12.59 -0.58 -7.73
N ASN A 541 -12.70 -1.58 -6.85
CA ASN A 541 -13.29 -2.89 -7.19
C ASN A 541 -14.58 -3.15 -6.40
N LYS A 542 -15.55 -3.81 -7.02
CA LYS A 542 -16.86 -4.10 -6.42
C LYS A 542 -16.80 -5.15 -5.31
N GLU A 543 -15.82 -6.05 -5.34
CA GLU A 543 -15.55 -7.01 -4.26
C GLU A 543 -15.35 -6.33 -2.90
N ALA A 544 -14.49 -5.31 -2.85
CA ALA A 544 -14.21 -4.55 -1.62
C ALA A 544 -15.10 -3.30 -1.45
N THR A 545 -15.61 -2.76 -2.56
CA THR A 545 -16.34 -1.48 -2.60
C THR A 545 -17.58 -1.61 -3.49
N LYS A 546 -18.67 -2.10 -2.91
CA LYS A 546 -19.88 -2.50 -3.66
C LYS A 546 -20.50 -1.38 -4.51
N SER A 547 -20.39 -0.13 -4.06
CA SER A 547 -21.03 1.03 -4.70
C SER A 547 -20.29 2.33 -4.40
N ILE A 548 -20.69 3.41 -5.06
CA ILE A 548 -20.16 4.76 -4.78
C ILE A 548 -20.45 5.20 -3.34
N ASN A 549 -21.60 4.82 -2.78
CA ASN A 549 -21.94 5.11 -1.38
C ASN A 549 -21.02 4.32 -0.43
N SER A 550 -20.70 3.07 -0.77
CA SER A 550 -19.70 2.28 -0.03
C SER A 550 -18.32 2.94 -0.09
N LEU A 551 -17.93 3.48 -1.24
CA LEU A 551 -16.67 4.21 -1.41
C LEU A 551 -16.64 5.44 -0.51
N ILE A 552 -17.67 6.29 -0.59
CA ILE A 552 -17.78 7.51 0.22
C ILE A 552 -17.71 7.15 1.71
N ASN A 553 -18.48 6.16 2.16
CA ASN A 553 -18.46 5.73 3.56
C ASN A 553 -17.08 5.23 4.01
N GLN A 554 -16.37 4.49 3.16
CA GLN A 554 -15.02 4.01 3.47
C GLN A 554 -13.99 5.16 3.53
N LEU A 555 -14.05 6.09 2.57
CA LEU A 555 -13.18 7.26 2.52
C LEU A 555 -13.49 8.28 3.63
N SER A 556 -14.74 8.36 4.10
CA SER A 556 -15.19 9.27 5.17
C SER A 556 -14.92 8.75 6.58
N ARG A 557 -14.38 7.52 6.74
CA ARG A 557 -14.08 6.98 8.07
C ARG A 557 -13.17 7.96 8.84
N PRO A 558 -13.50 8.31 10.09
CA PRO A 558 -12.71 9.25 10.86
C PRO A 558 -11.29 8.71 11.08
N ASN A 559 -10.34 9.63 11.24
CA ASN A 559 -9.00 9.29 11.68
C ASN A 559 -8.95 9.39 13.21
N GLU A 560 -8.90 8.25 13.91
CA GLU A 560 -8.97 8.17 15.39
C GLU A 560 -7.69 8.65 16.10
N LYS A 561 -6.91 9.54 15.48
CA LYS A 561 -5.66 10.09 16.04
C LYS A 561 -5.87 11.49 16.59
N SER A 562 -6.73 11.58 17.59
CA SER A 562 -6.97 12.79 18.38
C SER A 562 -6.23 12.70 19.72
N ALA A 563 -5.76 13.84 20.23
CA ALA A 563 -5.24 13.94 21.58
C ALA A 563 -6.37 13.66 22.59
N SER A 564 -6.06 13.07 23.75
CA SER A 564 -7.03 12.84 24.81
C SER A 564 -7.62 14.15 25.35
N ILE A 565 -6.83 15.22 25.38
CA ILE A 565 -7.20 16.54 25.91
C ILE A 565 -8.33 17.27 25.15
N THR A 566 -8.74 16.76 23.99
CA THR A 566 -9.95 17.23 23.31
C THR A 566 -11.23 16.83 24.02
N LEU A 567 -11.16 15.82 24.90
CA LEU A 567 -12.25 15.34 25.72
C LEU A 567 -11.94 15.55 27.22
N LYS A 568 -12.99 15.57 28.03
CA LYS A 568 -12.92 15.78 29.47
C LYS A 568 -12.73 14.44 30.19
N THR A 569 -12.03 14.44 31.31
CA THR A 569 -12.06 13.34 32.29
C THR A 569 -13.16 13.60 33.33
N ALA A 570 -13.57 12.58 34.09
CA ALA A 570 -14.52 12.77 35.20
C ALA A 570 -14.04 13.86 36.18
N HIS A 571 -12.75 13.87 36.50
CA HIS A 571 -12.12 14.87 37.36
C HIS A 571 -12.13 16.29 36.75
N ASP A 572 -12.06 16.44 35.41
CA ASP A 572 -12.17 17.75 34.78
C ASP A 572 -13.60 18.32 34.91
N LEU A 573 -14.62 17.47 34.78
CA LEU A 573 -16.02 17.85 34.96
C LEU A 573 -16.32 18.24 36.41
N GLU A 574 -15.75 17.51 37.39
CA GLU A 574 -15.87 17.85 38.82
C GLU A 574 -15.24 19.20 39.16
N LYS A 575 -14.05 19.49 38.60
CA LYS A 575 -13.35 20.76 38.83
C LYS A 575 -14.17 21.98 38.38
N GLU A 576 -14.84 21.89 37.24
CA GLU A 576 -15.65 23.00 36.71
C GLU A 576 -16.90 23.29 37.56
N GLN A 577 -17.41 22.31 38.30
CA GLN A 577 -18.54 22.48 39.21
C GLN A 577 -18.16 23.15 40.54
N THR A 578 -16.87 23.12 40.91
CA THR A 578 -16.39 23.71 42.18
C THR A 578 -15.94 25.17 42.03
N LYS A 579 -16.63 26.12 42.69
CA LYS A 579 -16.22 27.54 42.72
C LYS A 579 -14.87 27.71 43.42
N THR A 580 -13.96 28.44 42.79
CA THR A 580 -12.58 28.65 43.23
C THR A 580 -12.51 29.58 44.46
N THR A 581 -12.16 29.03 45.63
CA THR A 581 -11.94 29.79 46.89
C THR A 581 -10.52 30.37 46.96
N VAL A 582 -10.26 31.36 47.82
CA VAL A 582 -8.94 32.02 47.94
C VAL A 582 -7.83 31.03 48.35
N PHE A 583 -8.13 30.05 49.20
CA PHE A 583 -7.18 28.98 49.57
C PHE A 583 -6.80 28.08 48.39
N SER A 584 -7.72 27.78 47.47
CA SER A 584 -7.39 26.97 46.29
C SER A 584 -6.54 27.73 45.28
N LYS A 585 -6.55 29.08 45.28
CA LYS A 585 -5.60 29.88 44.47
C LYS A 585 -4.15 29.73 44.94
N ILE A 586 -3.92 29.73 46.26
CA ILE A 586 -2.58 29.55 46.85
C ILE A 586 -2.09 28.12 46.61
N GLU A 587 -2.95 27.12 46.82
CA GLU A 587 -2.63 25.72 46.54
C GLU A 587 -2.35 25.48 45.04
N ASN A 588 -3.15 26.08 44.15
CA ASN A 588 -2.92 26.03 42.70
C ASN A 588 -1.61 26.73 42.30
N TRP A 589 -1.22 27.81 42.99
CA TRP A 589 0.05 28.47 42.79
C TRP A 589 1.23 27.57 43.24
N PHE A 590 1.19 26.97 44.43
CA PHE A 590 2.21 26.01 44.88
C PHE A 590 2.30 24.79 43.95
N LYS A 591 1.16 24.23 43.53
CA LYS A 591 1.11 23.17 42.51
C LYS A 591 1.72 23.65 41.20
N SER A 592 1.47 24.87 40.77
CA SER A 592 2.06 25.45 39.55
C SER A 592 3.58 25.60 39.65
N VAL A 593 4.11 25.98 40.82
CA VAL A 593 5.56 26.07 41.07
C VAL A 593 6.22 24.69 41.08
N ILE A 594 5.64 23.73 41.81
CA ILE A 594 6.14 22.34 41.85
C ILE A 594 6.09 21.73 40.44
N ASN A 595 5.00 21.95 39.71
CA ASN A 595 4.88 21.50 38.32
C ASN A 595 5.91 22.16 37.40
N ASP A 596 6.24 23.45 37.59
CA ASP A 596 7.29 24.11 36.81
C ASP A 596 8.66 23.47 37.03
N ILE A 597 9.01 23.17 38.27
CA ILE A 597 10.28 22.54 38.61
C ILE A 597 10.34 21.14 38.01
N ASN A 598 9.27 20.35 38.20
CA ASN A 598 9.15 19.01 37.64
C ASN A 598 9.16 19.01 36.11
N ASP A 599 8.54 19.98 35.45
CA ASP A 599 8.49 20.06 33.99
C ASP A 599 9.85 20.43 33.38
N ARG A 600 10.68 21.19 34.11
CA ARG A 600 12.07 21.48 33.69
C ARG A 600 13.00 20.30 33.87
N SER A 601 12.83 19.53 34.95
CA SER A 601 13.71 18.41 35.33
C SER A 601 13.31 17.07 34.71
N HIS A 602 12.04 16.89 34.32
CA HIS A 602 11.56 15.65 33.73
C HIS A 602 12.24 15.41 32.38
N VAL A 603 13.12 14.40 32.32
CA VAL A 603 13.73 13.91 31.08
C VAL A 603 13.08 12.57 30.77
N ASN A 604 12.49 12.44 29.58
CA ASN A 604 12.02 11.14 29.12
C ASN A 604 13.23 10.29 28.69
N GLU A 605 13.90 9.62 29.64
CA GLU A 605 15.10 8.82 29.35
C GLU A 605 14.82 7.72 28.32
N GLU A 606 13.65 7.08 28.39
CA GLU A 606 13.18 6.10 27.40
C GLU A 606 13.12 6.65 25.98
N TYR A 607 12.81 7.93 25.79
CA TYR A 607 12.81 8.57 24.46
C TYR A 607 14.18 8.52 23.79
N TYR A 608 15.27 8.49 24.58
CA TYR A 608 16.64 8.46 24.09
C TYR A 608 17.21 7.03 23.97
N HIS A 609 16.47 6.00 24.38
CA HIS A 609 16.88 4.61 24.21
C HIS A 609 16.40 4.07 22.85
N PHE A 610 17.31 4.00 21.88
CA PHE A 610 17.03 3.42 20.56
C PHE A 610 17.65 2.04 20.43
N THR A 611 16.82 1.01 20.26
CA THR A 611 17.27 -0.32 19.83
C THR A 611 17.41 -0.34 18.31
N VAL A 612 18.66 -0.32 17.84
CA VAL A 612 18.97 -0.48 16.42
C VAL A 612 18.54 -1.89 16.01
N LYS A 613 17.60 -2.00 15.06
CA LYS A 613 17.36 -3.29 14.41
C LYS A 613 18.63 -3.68 13.66
N PRO A 614 19.17 -4.90 13.84
CA PRO A 614 20.37 -5.31 13.15
C PRO A 614 20.16 -5.20 11.63
N ASP A 615 21.09 -4.54 10.94
CA ASP A 615 21.09 -4.48 9.49
C ASP A 615 21.33 -5.88 8.94
N GLN A 616 20.44 -6.32 8.05
CA GLN A 616 20.57 -7.60 7.36
C GLN A 616 21.19 -7.36 5.99
N GLU A 617 22.34 -7.98 5.75
CA GLU A 617 23.01 -7.89 4.45
C GLU A 617 22.23 -8.64 3.37
N ALA A 618 22.10 -8.03 2.19
CA ALA A 618 21.42 -8.65 1.06
C ALA A 618 22.41 -9.39 0.14
N LYS A 619 22.01 -10.56 -0.36
CA LYS A 619 22.78 -11.29 -1.38
C LYS A 619 22.39 -10.80 -2.77
N VAL A 620 23.38 -10.41 -3.59
CA VAL A 620 23.16 -9.92 -4.96
C VAL A 620 23.82 -10.82 -5.98
N GLU A 621 23.03 -11.30 -6.93
CA GLU A 621 23.45 -12.25 -7.96
C GLU A 621 22.92 -11.83 -9.32
N ARG A 622 23.74 -11.96 -10.37
CA ARG A 622 23.27 -11.77 -11.75
C ARG A 622 22.25 -12.87 -12.06
N VAL A 623 21.10 -12.50 -12.59
CA VAL A 623 20.14 -13.48 -13.11
C VAL A 623 20.77 -14.11 -14.36
N GLN A 624 21.23 -15.35 -14.24
CA GLN A 624 21.73 -16.11 -15.39
C GLN A 624 20.59 -16.24 -16.40
N GLN A 625 20.79 -15.73 -17.61
CA GLN A 625 20.01 -16.17 -18.75
C GLN A 625 20.47 -17.60 -19.02
N GLU A 626 19.60 -18.59 -18.78
CA GLU A 626 19.91 -19.99 -19.08
C GLU A 626 20.19 -20.13 -20.59
N ASN A 627 21.47 -20.13 -20.97
CA ASN A 627 21.91 -20.61 -22.26
C ASN A 627 21.77 -22.14 -22.28
N ARG A 628 20.58 -22.63 -22.66
CA ARG A 628 20.42 -23.90 -23.37
C ARG A 628 19.65 -23.62 -24.65
N ILE A 629 20.22 -24.07 -25.77
CA ILE A 629 19.68 -23.99 -27.12
C ILE A 629 18.21 -24.44 -27.15
N LYS A 630 17.29 -23.49 -27.35
CA LYS A 630 16.09 -23.58 -28.20
C LYS A 630 15.74 -22.14 -28.65
N GLN A 631 15.44 -22.00 -29.94
CA GLN A 631 15.59 -20.81 -30.79
C GLN A 631 14.93 -19.49 -30.31
N CYS A 632 15.62 -18.40 -30.69
CA CYS A 632 15.34 -17.00 -30.42
C CYS A 632 14.07 -16.39 -31.09
N SER A 633 13.61 -15.32 -30.42
CA SER A 633 13.17 -13.99 -30.91
C SER A 633 11.96 -13.90 -31.85
N TYR A 634 10.94 -13.14 -31.45
CA TYR A 634 10.48 -11.85 -32.04
C TYR A 634 9.29 -11.33 -31.19
N LYS A 635 9.46 -10.22 -30.44
CA LYS A 635 8.37 -9.58 -29.67
C LYS A 635 8.34 -8.07 -29.89
N ASP A 636 7.69 -7.72 -30.98
CA ASP A 636 6.89 -6.53 -31.24
C ASP A 636 5.78 -7.06 -32.17
N LEU A 637 4.48 -6.77 -32.09
CA LEU A 637 3.68 -5.75 -31.44
C LEU A 637 2.23 -6.27 -31.37
N SER A 638 1.52 -6.02 -30.26
CA SER A 638 0.16 -5.43 -30.22
C SER A 638 -0.63 -5.86 -28.98
N THR A 639 -0.95 -4.86 -28.15
CA THR A 639 -1.83 -4.90 -26.95
C THR A 639 -1.25 -5.61 -25.72
N PRO A 640 -1.17 -4.96 -24.54
CA PRO A 640 -0.49 -5.49 -23.33
C PRO A 640 -1.15 -6.72 -22.68
N LEU A 641 -2.22 -7.27 -23.26
CA LEU A 641 -2.79 -8.57 -22.91
C LEU A 641 -2.23 -9.74 -23.75
N PHE A 642 -1.55 -9.44 -24.86
CA PHE A 642 -1.17 -10.42 -25.87
C PHE A 642 0.30 -10.31 -26.24
N MET A 643 0.91 -11.47 -26.46
CA MET A 643 2.32 -11.63 -26.79
C MET A 643 2.43 -12.38 -28.12
N GLN A 644 3.07 -11.76 -29.12
CA GLN A 644 3.37 -12.39 -30.41
C GLN A 644 4.71 -13.15 -30.31
N ILE A 645 4.85 -14.31 -30.95
CA ILE A 645 6.04 -15.17 -30.80
C ILE A 645 6.96 -15.17 -32.05
N LYS A 646 6.42 -15.06 -33.26
CA LYS A 646 7.19 -14.94 -34.52
C LYS A 646 6.29 -14.72 -35.76
N GLU A 647 6.86 -14.15 -36.82
CA GLU A 647 6.47 -14.40 -38.22
C GLU A 647 7.67 -15.12 -38.89
N GLN A 648 7.47 -16.29 -39.48
CA GLN A 648 8.49 -16.98 -40.30
C GLN A 648 7.85 -17.45 -41.60
N ARG A 649 7.74 -16.56 -42.59
CA ARG A 649 7.09 -16.91 -43.87
C ARG A 649 8.00 -17.77 -44.74
N GLN A 650 7.61 -19.01 -44.99
CA GLN A 650 8.14 -19.85 -46.07
C GLN A 650 7.04 -20.38 -47.01
N TYR A 651 5.75 -20.32 -46.62
CA TYR A 651 4.61 -20.71 -47.47
C TYR A 651 3.40 -19.77 -47.31
N ASN A 652 2.50 -19.74 -48.30
CA ASN A 652 1.32 -18.85 -48.35
C ASN A 652 0.13 -19.41 -47.53
N TYR A 653 0.14 -19.24 -46.21
CA TYR A 653 -1.05 -19.50 -45.38
C TYR A 653 -1.39 -18.31 -44.48
N ASP A 654 -2.49 -17.61 -44.79
CA ASP A 654 -3.00 -16.46 -44.04
C ASP A 654 -3.87 -16.90 -42.83
N VAL A 655 -3.26 -17.42 -41.75
CA VAL A 655 -3.98 -17.75 -40.49
C VAL A 655 -3.20 -17.28 -39.25
N THR A 656 -3.91 -16.67 -38.29
CA THR A 656 -3.39 -16.29 -36.95
C THR A 656 -3.73 -17.37 -35.92
N LEU A 657 -2.74 -17.97 -35.26
CA LEU A 657 -2.92 -18.87 -34.13
C LEU A 657 -3.03 -18.08 -32.82
N LEU A 658 -4.10 -18.29 -32.06
CA LEU A 658 -4.36 -17.61 -30.81
C LEU A 658 -4.50 -18.62 -29.66
N SER A 659 -3.77 -18.46 -28.55
CA SER A 659 -3.89 -19.35 -27.39
C SER A 659 -3.78 -18.63 -26.04
N ALA A 660 -4.40 -19.21 -25.01
CA ALA A 660 -4.29 -18.75 -23.62
C ALA A 660 -3.03 -19.25 -22.90
N GLU A 661 -2.25 -20.11 -23.56
CA GLU A 661 -1.10 -20.76 -22.98
C GLU A 661 0.12 -20.65 -23.88
N GLY A 662 1.20 -20.07 -23.36
CA GLY A 662 2.46 -19.94 -24.09
C GLY A 662 3.07 -21.30 -24.49
N LYS A 663 2.88 -22.35 -23.68
CA LYS A 663 3.39 -23.71 -23.96
C LYS A 663 2.72 -24.34 -25.19
N THR A 664 1.43 -24.09 -25.38
CA THR A 664 0.66 -24.56 -26.53
C THR A 664 1.18 -23.91 -27.81
N ILE A 665 1.46 -22.60 -27.78
CA ILE A 665 2.12 -21.93 -28.91
C ILE A 665 3.54 -22.46 -29.15
N SER A 666 4.34 -22.69 -28.11
CA SER A 666 5.66 -23.30 -28.25
C SER A 666 5.61 -24.67 -28.93
N SER A 667 4.56 -25.46 -28.67
CA SER A 667 4.38 -26.78 -29.30
C SER A 667 4.12 -26.68 -30.81
N PHE A 668 3.32 -25.70 -31.25
CA PHE A 668 3.10 -25.44 -32.68
C PHE A 668 4.33 -24.87 -33.38
N GLN A 669 5.13 -24.08 -32.67
CA GLN A 669 6.40 -23.58 -33.18
C GLN A 669 7.42 -24.71 -33.38
N GLU A 670 7.50 -25.66 -32.45
CA GLU A 670 8.44 -26.80 -32.54
C GLU A 670 8.17 -27.74 -33.72
N ILE A 671 6.91 -27.85 -34.17
CA ILE A 671 6.54 -28.65 -35.34
C ILE A 671 6.62 -27.88 -36.66
N GLY A 672 6.92 -26.59 -36.61
CA GLY A 672 7.06 -25.74 -37.81
C GLY A 672 5.74 -25.45 -38.52
N ILE A 673 4.66 -25.14 -37.78
CA ILE A 673 3.47 -24.54 -38.39
C ILE A 673 3.80 -23.08 -38.73
N ASP A 674 3.69 -22.74 -40.02
CA ASP A 674 3.91 -21.38 -40.53
C ASP A 674 2.62 -20.56 -40.38
N SER A 675 2.55 -19.73 -39.34
CA SER A 675 1.37 -18.91 -39.00
C SER A 675 1.75 -17.75 -38.08
N ARG A 676 0.95 -16.68 -38.05
CA ARG A 676 1.12 -15.61 -37.06
C ARG A 676 0.69 -16.13 -35.69
N MET A 677 1.58 -16.21 -34.71
CA MET A 677 1.27 -16.79 -33.39
C MET A 677 1.16 -15.75 -32.28
N VAL A 678 0.02 -15.73 -31.58
CA VAL A 678 -0.32 -14.79 -30.50
C VAL A 678 -0.78 -15.56 -29.26
N TYR A 679 -0.33 -15.20 -28.07
CA TYR A 679 -0.83 -15.78 -26.82
C TYR A 679 -1.16 -14.75 -25.75
N SER A 680 -2.08 -15.11 -24.86
CA SER A 680 -2.35 -14.36 -23.63
C SER A 680 -1.97 -15.16 -22.39
N SER A 681 -1.85 -14.49 -21.24
CA SER A 681 -1.60 -15.14 -19.95
C SER A 681 -2.85 -15.78 -19.32
N ASN A 682 -4.03 -15.56 -19.92
CA ASN A 682 -5.31 -16.08 -19.43
C ASN A 682 -6.28 -16.27 -20.61
N VAL A 683 -7.15 -17.27 -20.53
CA VAL A 683 -8.21 -17.57 -21.51
C VAL A 683 -9.22 -16.44 -21.58
N ASN A 684 -9.57 -15.86 -20.43
CA ASN A 684 -10.49 -14.73 -20.35
C ASN A 684 -10.00 -13.49 -21.10
N ASN A 685 -8.69 -13.41 -21.32
CA ASN A 685 -8.10 -12.29 -22.01
C ASN A 685 -8.27 -12.38 -23.53
N LEU A 686 -8.49 -13.59 -24.09
CA LEU A 686 -8.57 -13.82 -25.55
C LEU A 686 -9.61 -12.93 -26.25
N LYS A 687 -10.72 -12.62 -25.56
CA LYS A 687 -11.79 -11.73 -26.07
C LYS A 687 -11.34 -10.28 -26.31
N TYR A 688 -10.22 -9.85 -25.73
CA TYR A 688 -9.71 -8.49 -25.89
C TYR A 688 -8.76 -8.34 -27.07
N TYR A 689 -8.43 -9.41 -27.81
CA TYR A 689 -7.64 -9.30 -29.05
C TYR A 689 -8.41 -8.44 -30.06
N GLN A 690 -7.69 -7.59 -30.79
CA GLN A 690 -8.25 -6.65 -31.77
C GLN A 690 -7.90 -7.13 -33.17
N PRO A 691 -8.76 -7.95 -33.81
CA PRO A 691 -8.49 -8.44 -35.14
C PRO A 691 -8.74 -7.37 -36.20
N PHE A 692 -8.12 -7.51 -37.36
CA PHE A 692 -8.52 -6.76 -38.55
C PHE A 692 -9.69 -7.46 -39.27
N GLN A 693 -10.44 -6.71 -40.08
CA GLN A 693 -11.59 -7.23 -40.81
C GLN A 693 -11.18 -8.40 -41.72
N GLY A 694 -11.84 -9.55 -41.59
CA GLY A 694 -11.55 -10.76 -42.35
C GLY A 694 -10.36 -11.57 -41.85
N GLU A 695 -9.72 -11.22 -40.72
CA GLU A 695 -8.61 -12.00 -40.15
C GLU A 695 -9.06 -13.42 -39.81
N LYS A 696 -8.37 -14.42 -40.36
CA LYS A 696 -8.61 -15.86 -40.09
C LYS A 696 -7.86 -16.25 -38.83
N ILE A 697 -8.57 -16.66 -37.78
CA ILE A 697 -8.00 -16.95 -36.46
C ILE A 697 -8.32 -18.38 -36.04
N LEU A 698 -7.29 -19.17 -35.76
CA LEU A 698 -7.43 -20.48 -35.13
C LEU A 698 -7.14 -20.35 -33.63
N ILE A 699 -8.16 -20.55 -32.79
CA ILE A 699 -8.03 -20.54 -31.34
C ILE A 699 -7.63 -21.94 -30.88
N ALA A 700 -6.41 -22.09 -30.40
CA ALA A 700 -5.90 -23.36 -29.88
C ALA A 700 -6.00 -23.40 -28.37
N ALA A 701 -6.74 -24.38 -27.85
CA ALA A 701 -6.98 -24.53 -26.43
C ALA A 701 -6.72 -25.97 -25.97
N ASN A 702 -6.15 -26.10 -24.77
CA ASN A 702 -5.94 -27.40 -24.15
C ASN A 702 -7.26 -27.97 -23.62
N ASN A 703 -7.36 -29.30 -23.58
CA ASN A 703 -8.51 -29.99 -23.02
C ASN A 703 -8.33 -30.19 -21.53
N ASP A 704 -8.75 -29.22 -20.71
CA ASP A 704 -8.73 -29.34 -19.26
C ASP A 704 -9.99 -30.08 -18.76
N LYS A 705 -9.84 -31.38 -18.47
CA LYS A 705 -10.91 -32.31 -18.07
C LYS A 705 -11.73 -31.86 -16.85
N GLN A 706 -11.31 -30.85 -16.10
CA GLN A 706 -11.96 -30.42 -14.85
C GLN A 706 -12.74 -29.11 -14.96
N ASN A 707 -12.75 -28.41 -16.10
CA ASN A 707 -13.23 -27.02 -16.14
C ASN A 707 -14.23 -26.72 -17.26
N LYS A 708 -15.54 -26.88 -16.98
CA LYS A 708 -16.62 -26.46 -17.90
C LYS A 708 -16.60 -24.94 -18.18
N GLU A 709 -16.14 -24.12 -17.23
CA GLU A 709 -16.04 -22.66 -17.42
C GLU A 709 -14.94 -22.29 -18.43
N TYR A 710 -13.90 -23.10 -18.55
CA TYR A 710 -12.81 -22.90 -19.52
C TYR A 710 -13.31 -22.96 -20.98
N ILE A 711 -14.09 -24.00 -21.31
CA ILE A 711 -14.68 -24.15 -22.65
C ILE A 711 -15.68 -23.03 -22.93
N SER A 712 -16.50 -22.64 -21.95
CA SER A 712 -17.42 -21.49 -22.07
C SER A 712 -16.66 -20.20 -22.40
N THR A 713 -15.55 -19.95 -21.69
CA THR A 713 -14.72 -18.76 -21.88
C THR A 713 -14.09 -18.69 -23.27
N ILE A 714 -13.69 -19.83 -23.83
CA ILE A 714 -13.14 -19.92 -25.20
C ILE A 714 -14.23 -19.61 -26.23
N ASN A 715 -15.42 -20.16 -26.06
CA ASN A 715 -16.55 -19.89 -26.94
C ASN A 715 -16.99 -18.42 -26.89
N GLU A 716 -16.98 -17.82 -25.70
CA GLU A 716 -17.20 -16.37 -25.53
C GLU A 716 -16.13 -15.55 -26.26
N ALA A 717 -14.86 -15.92 -26.13
CA ALA A 717 -13.77 -15.26 -26.84
C ALA A 717 -13.92 -15.38 -28.36
N ALA A 718 -14.23 -16.58 -28.88
CA ALA A 718 -14.46 -16.79 -30.30
C ALA A 718 -15.63 -15.94 -30.84
N THR A 719 -16.73 -15.85 -30.08
CA THR A 719 -17.89 -15.02 -30.42
C THR A 719 -17.54 -13.53 -30.42
N ALA A 720 -16.82 -13.06 -29.41
CA ALA A 720 -16.34 -11.67 -29.34
C ALA A 720 -15.43 -11.32 -30.52
N LEU A 721 -14.56 -12.23 -30.97
CA LEU A 721 -13.68 -11.99 -32.12
C LEU A 721 -14.46 -12.00 -33.44
N LYS A 722 -15.45 -12.89 -33.62
CA LYS A 722 -16.35 -12.85 -34.78
C LYS A 722 -17.12 -11.52 -34.86
N SER A 723 -17.63 -11.01 -33.74
CA SER A 723 -18.30 -9.70 -33.71
C SER A 723 -17.40 -8.51 -34.09
N LYS A 724 -16.07 -8.69 -34.04
CA LYS A 724 -15.06 -7.71 -34.48
C LYS A 724 -14.61 -7.93 -35.93
N GLY A 725 -15.26 -8.82 -36.68
CA GLY A 725 -14.99 -9.05 -38.10
C GLY A 725 -13.99 -10.16 -38.42
N ALA A 726 -13.55 -10.96 -37.44
CA ALA A 726 -12.67 -12.11 -37.68
C ALA A 726 -13.45 -13.38 -38.11
N ILE A 727 -12.79 -14.26 -38.87
CA ILE A 727 -13.26 -15.62 -39.15
C ILE A 727 -12.54 -16.56 -38.18
N THR A 728 -13.26 -17.16 -37.22
CA THR A 728 -12.63 -17.97 -36.17
C THR A 728 -12.97 -19.46 -36.23
N SER A 729 -11.98 -20.32 -35.98
CA SER A 729 -12.15 -21.75 -35.68
C SER A 729 -11.48 -22.09 -34.35
N ILE A 730 -11.90 -23.17 -33.70
CA ILE A 730 -11.37 -23.62 -32.41
C ILE A 730 -10.82 -25.04 -32.58
N VAL A 731 -9.62 -25.29 -32.08
CA VAL A 731 -9.00 -26.63 -32.07
C VAL A 731 -8.67 -27.04 -30.64
N ILE A 732 -9.20 -28.20 -30.23
CA ILE A 732 -9.02 -28.77 -28.89
C ILE A 732 -8.71 -30.26 -29.06
N PRO A 733 -7.61 -30.78 -28.49
CA PRO A 733 -7.26 -32.20 -28.53
C PRO A 733 -8.33 -33.13 -27.93
N SER A 734 -8.30 -34.41 -28.30
CA SER A 734 -9.17 -35.44 -27.73
C SER A 734 -8.92 -35.66 -26.23
N GLU A 735 -9.85 -36.32 -25.55
CA GLU A 735 -9.98 -36.34 -24.09
C GLU A 735 -8.70 -36.76 -23.32
N GLY A 736 -8.02 -35.77 -22.72
CA GLY A 736 -7.01 -35.98 -21.67
C GLY A 736 -5.57 -35.83 -22.10
N GLU A 737 -5.32 -35.18 -23.23
CA GLU A 737 -3.98 -34.87 -23.73
C GLU A 737 -3.93 -33.39 -24.14
N ASP A 738 -2.90 -32.65 -23.75
CA ASP A 738 -2.65 -31.30 -24.28
C ASP A 738 -1.74 -31.33 -25.53
N PHE A 739 -1.60 -30.21 -26.25
CA PHE A 739 -0.78 -30.18 -27.47
C PHE A 739 0.71 -30.48 -27.23
N ASN A 740 1.21 -30.21 -26.03
CA ASN A 740 2.59 -30.47 -25.63
C ASN A 740 2.81 -31.96 -25.29
N GLU A 741 1.82 -32.58 -24.64
CA GLU A 741 1.77 -34.02 -24.39
C GLU A 741 1.61 -34.80 -25.70
N MET A 742 0.71 -34.37 -26.59
CA MET A 742 0.59 -34.95 -27.95
C MET A 742 1.91 -34.90 -28.69
N LEU A 743 2.62 -33.76 -28.63
CA LEU A 743 3.90 -33.59 -29.28
C LEU A 743 4.97 -34.53 -28.71
N LYS A 744 5.01 -34.70 -27.38
CA LYS A 744 5.96 -35.60 -26.70
C LYS A 744 5.66 -37.08 -26.92
N ASN A 745 4.39 -37.45 -26.88
CA ASN A 745 3.94 -38.85 -26.87
C ASN A 745 3.80 -39.42 -28.29
N LYS A 746 3.28 -38.61 -29.22
CA LYS A 746 2.86 -39.06 -30.57
C LYS A 746 3.67 -38.39 -31.68
N GLY A 747 4.58 -37.48 -31.33
CA GLY A 747 5.48 -36.81 -32.27
C GLY A 747 4.80 -35.72 -33.10
N SER A 748 5.61 -35.04 -33.91
CA SER A 748 5.21 -33.86 -34.68
C SER A 748 4.16 -34.14 -35.76
N ILE A 749 4.14 -35.36 -36.30
CA ILE A 749 3.20 -35.79 -37.35
C ILE A 749 1.75 -35.80 -36.82
N ALA A 750 1.54 -36.23 -35.57
CA ALA A 750 0.22 -36.31 -34.96
C ALA A 750 -0.40 -34.92 -34.72
N VAL A 751 0.42 -33.96 -34.25
CA VAL A 751 -0.04 -32.58 -34.04
C VAL A 751 -0.38 -31.90 -35.38
N LYS A 752 0.41 -32.14 -36.43
CA LYS A 752 0.12 -31.62 -37.78
C LYS A 752 -1.18 -32.18 -38.36
N ALA A 753 -1.39 -33.49 -38.26
CA ALA A 753 -2.60 -34.15 -38.77
C ALA A 753 -3.88 -33.61 -38.11
N PHE A 754 -3.79 -33.13 -36.87
CA PHE A 754 -4.92 -32.58 -36.14
C PHE A 754 -5.21 -31.10 -36.47
N VAL A 755 -4.16 -30.29 -36.65
CA VAL A 755 -4.29 -28.84 -36.83
C VAL A 755 -4.53 -28.43 -38.28
N ILE A 756 -3.93 -29.13 -39.25
CA ILE A 756 -4.03 -28.80 -40.68
C ILE A 756 -5.49 -28.77 -41.19
N PRO A 757 -6.38 -29.72 -40.85
CA PRO A 757 -7.77 -29.69 -41.31
C PRO A 757 -8.53 -28.42 -40.88
N GLU A 758 -8.30 -27.93 -39.66
CA GLU A 758 -8.94 -26.71 -39.15
C GLU A 758 -8.39 -25.44 -39.81
N ILE A 759 -7.09 -25.43 -40.11
CA ILE A 759 -6.49 -24.36 -40.92
C ILE A 759 -7.11 -24.35 -42.33
N MET A 760 -7.31 -25.51 -42.95
CA MET A 760 -7.91 -25.60 -44.29
C MET A 760 -9.38 -25.11 -44.32
N LYS A 761 -10.16 -25.31 -43.25
CA LYS A 761 -11.51 -24.74 -43.12
C LYS A 761 -11.50 -23.21 -43.13
N LEU A 762 -10.53 -22.61 -42.45
CA LEU A 762 -10.33 -21.16 -42.43
C LEU A 762 -9.81 -20.62 -43.77
N VAL A 763 -9.04 -21.41 -44.52
CA VAL A 763 -8.47 -20.99 -45.80
C VAL A 763 -9.50 -21.07 -46.94
N ASN A 764 -10.29 -22.15 -47.01
CA ASN A 764 -11.24 -22.44 -48.10
C ASN A 764 -12.57 -21.67 -48.03
N THR A 765 -12.76 -20.78 -47.06
CA THR A 765 -14.01 -20.02 -46.85
C THR A 765 -14.29 -18.94 -47.91
N GLN A 766 -13.47 -18.81 -48.96
CA GLN A 766 -13.76 -17.95 -50.12
C GLN A 766 -14.72 -18.58 -51.15
N ASN A 767 -15.08 -19.85 -51.00
CA ASN A 767 -16.19 -20.43 -51.74
C ASN A 767 -17.17 -21.03 -50.72
N VAL A 768 -18.27 -20.33 -50.46
CA VAL A 768 -19.63 -20.85 -50.22
C VAL A 768 -20.44 -19.75 -49.52
N GLU A 769 -21.45 -19.28 -50.23
CA GLU A 769 -22.57 -18.50 -49.71
C GLU A 769 -23.42 -19.31 -48.72
N THR A 770 -23.92 -18.62 -47.69
CA THR A 770 -25.17 -18.84 -46.92
C THR A 770 -25.39 -20.10 -46.03
N HIS A 771 -25.48 -19.84 -44.70
CA HIS A 771 -26.42 -20.39 -43.67
C HIS A 771 -26.46 -21.92 -43.32
N PRO A 772 -27.03 -22.34 -42.16
CA PRO A 772 -26.30 -22.72 -40.94
C PRO A 772 -26.34 -24.23 -40.59
N GLU A 773 -25.59 -24.61 -39.54
CA GLU A 773 -25.60 -25.90 -38.82
C GLU A 773 -25.03 -27.15 -39.53
N GLN A 774 -23.95 -27.71 -38.97
CA GLN A 774 -23.89 -29.13 -38.59
C GLN A 774 -22.62 -29.45 -37.80
N ILE A 775 -22.81 -29.94 -36.59
CA ILE A 775 -21.82 -30.67 -35.79
C ILE A 775 -21.61 -32.03 -36.47
N VAL A 776 -20.41 -32.33 -36.94
CA VAL A 776 -20.03 -33.69 -37.35
C VAL A 776 -18.98 -34.22 -36.38
N LYS A 777 -19.41 -35.16 -35.54
CA LYS A 777 -18.53 -36.10 -34.83
C LYS A 777 -17.86 -37.00 -35.86
N ALA A 778 -16.55 -37.20 -35.75
CA ALA A 778 -15.85 -38.26 -36.47
C ALA A 778 -15.02 -39.10 -35.48
N ASP A 779 -15.58 -40.26 -35.14
CA ASP A 779 -14.85 -41.43 -34.64
C ASP A 779 -13.93 -41.96 -35.76
N ILE A 780 -12.64 -42.19 -35.46
CA ILE A 780 -11.81 -43.10 -36.26
C ILE A 780 -10.90 -43.91 -35.33
N ALA A 781 -11.23 -45.20 -35.20
CA ALA A 781 -10.38 -46.24 -34.61
C ALA A 781 -9.71 -47.08 -35.73
N LEU A 782 -8.39 -47.28 -35.57
CA LEU A 782 -7.54 -48.43 -35.95
C LEU A 782 -7.68 -49.13 -37.32
N LYS A 783 -6.56 -49.17 -38.07
CA LYS A 783 -5.99 -50.39 -38.70
C LYS A 783 -4.61 -50.13 -39.33
N ILE A 784 -3.54 -50.64 -38.73
CA ILE A 784 -2.35 -51.09 -39.46
C ILE A 784 -2.07 -52.52 -39.00
N GLY A 785 -2.32 -53.46 -39.90
CA GLY A 785 -1.93 -54.87 -39.78
C GLY A 785 -0.52 -55.05 -40.31
N ILE A 786 0.28 -55.81 -39.56
CA ILE A 786 1.64 -56.25 -39.81
C ILE A 786 1.70 -57.17 -41.05
N ARG A 787 2.77 -57.07 -41.86
CA ARG A 787 3.35 -58.23 -42.56
C ARG A 787 4.88 -58.10 -42.72
N ARG A 788 5.55 -59.03 -42.02
CA ARG A 788 6.91 -59.60 -42.11
C ARG A 788 8.10 -58.71 -42.45
#